data_AF-A0A841UYC0-F1
#
_entry.id   AF-A0A841UYC0-F1
#
_cell.length_a   1.000
_cell.length_b   1.000
_cell.length_c   1.000
_cell.angle_alpha   90.00
_cell.angle_beta   90.00
_cell.angle_gamma   90.00
#
_symmetry.space_group_name_H-M   'P 1'
#
loop_
_entity.id
_entity.type
_entity.pdbx_description
1 polymer ?
#
loop_
_entity_poly.entity_id
_entity_poly.type
_entity_poly.pdbx_seq_one_letter_code
_entity_poly.pdbx_strand_id
1 'polypeptide(L)'
;MTETPSKNTQSSSATCLKKPDFRKETRLGLVLYGGVSLAVYMNGVCREFYNATRGRGIYKLIKALTDSDIVVDIVSGTSAGGINGVLLSYAVANSYEKIVVDFKEFGDIWRESGDINKLLRPLKKENNQKGVNSLLNGEGYYQEELFKAFEKAGNNQDSAPDGEWYSEFNELDLFITGTDVLGRVYQTFDNTGKVIEIKDHRCVFQLKYREDQDVGDPFSTTDTDTQKALAKLCRITSCFPLAFPVVPVEIKSDDKVDNKLQEWGKLLRNRILPQEPPKEGYKIYFVDGGVLDNRPFSYTTEAIYYRTADRPVNRQLFYLDPNPESFVDSTKFKEMEQPTVWEVITGSLISLPRYESIGKDLQQIKDINNKIRSYNLLLKSVDEEVSEQTTEAKNRYWRCRLVGLRDIVLSVIFDNQYFLGKEQEQEELLEKSATLLTQFINNLEEIKEREETLNSLAQNIENLDLQYAIRKHDFLLSQISSLMSDAITKDTDDITKYTEWKNLANKITWLLELLKVIDQFVKEVMKSEPVRQKFYQLITEEEEDNNQESRNLKREKIYNYLLALLRLILDSQDLADVTVENLKELDFVKINSIRGQLRNRVKVMALDQDWEALTITTGETILEKIEQASAKLLTEQSDNIKENIEPVIGKFEKFQLIDQVIYPYQYLSDIRNTSPIKLVRISPNDADKGFGKGKGLEEKLAGDQFRAFGGFFKKSWRSNDILWGRLDGVNRIVDGLLTSESLKAFSGVVSRQIKLEQFPGTQEEKIQEYVKRLVDESFPTETQTEKDELIQDLIKLAQPNTTLAKGELEEFLNKLVSLGHSAILKENLGNVFKDAISEQLEWNQQKIGPTPEPNYKYVGGYFDKAVTPLAATELAKRSLEDLKGKEKEYFRDKYGVGSETIGKDIPSNILKSLGARSAIILSYIIESSKTGKRLLGLQILKPILNIYYFLVQRSSPSSYKTQASPLISALKSLLLFTIAFGVIAYLLNILPRLAVLIIATLALLWIIKSLLGVLFGRTSK
;
A
#
# COMPACT_ATOMS: atom_id res chain seq x y z
N MET A 1 -0.70 43.19 45.14
CA MET A 1 0.78 43.13 45.21
C MET A 1 1.20 41.91 44.41
N THR A 2 1.60 42.20 43.17
CA THR A 2 1.94 41.28 42.09
C THR A 2 3.45 41.18 42.02
N GLU A 3 4.01 40.02 42.35
CA GLU A 3 5.40 39.70 42.03
C GLU A 3 5.45 38.88 40.75
N THR A 4 6.12 39.45 39.77
CA THR A 4 6.48 38.86 38.48
C THR A 4 7.72 38.00 38.67
N PRO A 5 7.77 36.73 38.22
CA PRO A 5 9.03 36.02 38.11
C PRO A 5 9.77 36.47 36.84
N SER A 6 11.07 36.65 37.01
CA SER A 6 12.03 37.19 36.07
C SER A 6 12.14 36.41 34.76
N LYS A 7 12.21 37.17 33.65
CA LYS A 7 12.77 36.72 32.37
C LYS A 7 14.21 36.26 32.59
N ASN A 8 14.44 34.95 32.56
CA ASN A 8 15.78 34.40 32.39
C ASN A 8 16.11 34.31 30.89
N THR A 9 17.10 35.12 30.51
CA THR A 9 18.10 34.91 29.45
C THR A 9 17.64 34.25 28.15
N GLN A 10 17.47 35.09 27.13
CA GLN A 10 17.61 34.74 25.72
C GLN A 10 18.88 33.91 25.50
N SER A 11 18.74 32.60 25.30
CA SER A 11 19.66 31.87 24.42
C SER A 11 19.29 32.27 23.00
N SER A 12 20.28 32.67 22.19
CA SER A 12 20.13 32.82 20.74
C SER A 12 19.31 31.66 20.17
N SER A 13 18.10 31.94 19.67
CA SER A 13 17.30 30.94 18.98
C SER A 13 18.01 30.62 17.67
N ALA A 14 18.82 29.56 17.66
CA ALA A 14 19.35 29.00 16.43
C ALA A 14 18.14 28.63 15.55
N THR A 15 18.02 29.27 14.40
CA THR A 15 17.00 28.94 13.39
C THR A 15 17.18 27.48 12.95
N CYS A 16 16.10 26.75 12.69
CA CYS A 16 16.21 25.36 12.19
C CYS A 16 16.91 25.33 10.82
N LEU A 17 17.64 24.25 10.53
CA LEU A 17 18.22 24.03 9.21
C LEU A 17 17.14 24.02 8.14
N LYS A 18 17.40 24.72 7.03
CA LYS A 18 16.47 24.74 5.90
C LYS A 18 16.50 23.37 5.21
N LYS A 19 15.34 22.93 4.70
CA LYS A 19 15.27 21.71 3.89
C LYS A 19 16.20 21.88 2.68
N PRO A 20 17.16 20.96 2.46
CA PRO A 20 17.97 20.98 1.26
C PRO A 20 17.11 20.79 0.01
N ASP A 21 17.54 21.42 -1.07
CA ASP A 21 17.01 21.06 -2.38
C ASP A 21 17.57 19.69 -2.80
N PHE A 22 16.79 18.63 -2.50
CA PHE A 22 17.18 17.25 -2.77
C PHE A 22 17.13 16.95 -4.26
N ARG A 23 18.19 16.28 -4.73
CA ARG A 23 18.38 16.05 -6.17
C ARG A 23 17.65 14.83 -6.71
N LYS A 24 17.17 13.97 -5.81
CA LYS A 24 16.53 12.69 -6.12
C LYS A 24 15.24 12.54 -5.33
N GLU A 25 14.46 11.56 -5.77
CA GLU A 25 13.33 11.06 -5.01
C GLU A 25 13.46 9.57 -4.78
N THR A 26 13.17 9.12 -3.56
CA THR A 26 13.07 7.72 -3.23
C THR A 26 11.60 7.40 -3.06
N ARG A 27 11.04 6.72 -4.07
CA ARG A 27 9.62 6.34 -4.08
C ARG A 27 9.44 4.93 -3.55
N LEU A 28 8.58 4.83 -2.55
CA LEU A 28 8.33 3.64 -1.77
C LEU A 28 6.98 3.03 -2.15
N GLY A 29 7.02 1.83 -2.72
CA GLY A 29 5.86 0.96 -2.78
C GLY A 29 5.79 0.10 -1.52
N LEU A 30 4.60 -0.01 -0.92
CA LEU A 30 4.36 -0.83 0.26
C LEU A 30 3.39 -1.96 -0.05
N VAL A 31 3.66 -3.15 0.48
CA VAL A 31 2.75 -4.31 0.47
C VAL A 31 2.57 -4.78 1.91
N LEU A 32 1.35 -4.65 2.45
CA LEU A 32 1.04 -4.95 3.84
C LEU A 32 0.22 -6.26 3.92
N TYR A 33 0.83 -7.33 4.42
CA TYR A 33 0.18 -8.65 4.50
C TYR A 33 -0.94 -8.69 5.54
N GLY A 34 -1.77 -9.73 5.48
CA GLY A 34 -2.71 -10.03 6.55
C GLY A 34 -2.00 -10.75 7.70
N GLY A 35 -2.28 -10.31 8.93
CA GLY A 35 -1.57 -10.80 10.13
C GLY A 35 -2.38 -10.74 11.43
N VAL A 36 -3.72 -10.62 11.36
CA VAL A 36 -4.61 -10.55 12.55
C VAL A 36 -4.11 -9.53 13.59
N SER A 37 -3.63 -9.95 14.77
CA SER A 37 -3.15 -9.01 15.82
C SER A 37 -1.73 -8.52 15.58
N LEU A 38 -0.97 -9.13 14.67
CA LEU A 38 0.28 -8.56 14.16
C LEU A 38 0.03 -7.26 13.37
N ALA A 39 -1.24 -6.90 13.07
CA ALA A 39 -1.62 -5.55 12.64
C ALA A 39 -1.10 -4.45 13.57
N VAL A 40 -1.01 -4.76 14.87
CA VAL A 40 -0.57 -3.82 15.89
C VAL A 40 0.93 -3.51 15.73
N TYR A 41 1.73 -4.53 15.39
CA TYR A 41 3.11 -4.36 14.95
C TYR A 41 3.20 -3.55 13.65
N MET A 42 2.35 -3.87 12.66
CA MET A 42 2.34 -3.14 11.39
C MET A 42 2.04 -1.65 11.54
N ASN A 43 1.22 -1.29 12.53
CA ASN A 43 0.95 0.11 12.83
C ASN A 43 2.23 0.88 13.21
N GLY A 44 3.09 0.27 14.04
CA GLY A 44 4.40 0.83 14.39
C GLY A 44 5.28 1.02 13.15
N VAL A 45 5.31 0.05 12.25
CA VAL A 45 6.09 0.14 11.00
C VAL A 45 5.54 1.24 10.07
N CYS A 46 4.22 1.31 9.89
CA CYS A 46 3.59 2.33 9.04
C CYS A 46 3.83 3.74 9.57
N ARG A 47 3.89 3.91 10.90
CA ARG A 47 4.26 5.19 11.53
C ARG A 47 5.66 5.65 11.11
N GLU A 48 6.59 4.71 10.95
CA GLU A 48 7.95 5.04 10.53
C GLU A 48 8.05 5.40 9.04
N PHE A 49 7.23 4.79 8.17
CA PHE A 49 7.08 5.27 6.79
C PHE A 49 6.48 6.67 6.72
N TYR A 50 5.48 6.96 7.55
CA TYR A 50 4.96 8.33 7.69
C TYR A 50 6.03 9.31 8.19
N ASN A 51 6.78 8.96 9.24
CA ASN A 51 7.88 9.80 9.73
C ASN A 51 8.97 10.00 8.64
N ALA A 52 9.19 9.00 7.78
CA ALA A 52 10.11 9.09 6.65
C ALA A 52 9.65 10.11 5.61
N THR A 53 8.37 10.13 5.23
CA THR A 53 7.85 11.16 4.31
C THR A 53 7.92 12.56 4.93
N ARG A 54 7.68 12.69 6.24
CA ARG A 54 7.84 13.95 6.98
C ARG A 54 9.29 14.40 7.14
N GLY A 55 10.28 13.50 6.98
CA GLY A 55 11.67 13.80 7.32
C GLY A 55 11.84 14.11 8.81
N ARG A 56 11.09 13.43 9.67
CA ARG A 56 11.07 13.63 11.13
C ARG A 56 12.13 12.76 11.81
N GLY A 57 12.85 13.31 12.79
CA GLY A 57 13.85 12.57 13.57
C GLY A 57 14.98 12.02 12.70
N ILE A 58 15.31 10.73 12.84
CA ILE A 58 16.35 10.04 12.06
C ILE A 58 16.17 10.22 10.53
N TYR A 59 14.94 10.36 10.05
CA TYR A 59 14.68 10.49 8.61
C TYR A 59 15.16 11.80 8.01
N LYS A 60 15.30 12.88 8.82
CA LYS A 60 15.98 14.11 8.38
C LYS A 60 17.39 13.79 7.91
N LEU A 61 18.16 13.08 8.76
CA LEU A 61 19.52 12.66 8.44
C LEU A 61 19.55 11.66 7.27
N ILE A 62 18.61 10.72 7.18
CA ILE A 62 18.55 9.76 6.05
C ILE A 62 18.33 10.50 4.72
N LYS A 63 17.46 11.52 4.68
CA LYS A 63 17.26 12.34 3.47
C LYS A 63 18.53 13.08 3.07
N ALA A 64 19.27 13.66 4.03
CA ALA A 64 20.58 14.25 3.76
C ALA A 64 21.59 13.23 3.24
N LEU A 65 21.68 12.05 3.89
CA LEU A 65 22.63 10.99 3.53
C LEU A 65 22.39 10.40 2.13
N THR A 66 21.16 10.53 1.62
CA THR A 66 20.76 9.98 0.31
C THR A 66 20.58 11.06 -0.76
N ASP A 67 20.67 12.34 -0.41
CA ASP A 67 20.32 13.49 -1.24
C ASP A 67 18.94 13.32 -1.92
N SER A 68 17.97 12.84 -1.14
CA SER A 68 16.70 12.36 -1.66
C SER A 68 15.52 12.72 -0.75
N ASP A 69 14.45 13.19 -1.37
CA ASP A 69 13.12 13.13 -0.74
C ASP A 69 12.68 11.67 -0.61
N ILE A 70 11.79 11.37 0.34
CA ILE A 70 11.22 10.04 0.55
C ILE A 70 9.71 10.15 0.42
N VAL A 71 9.13 9.41 -0.51
CA VAL A 71 7.71 9.46 -0.83
C VAL A 71 7.12 8.05 -0.78
N VAL A 72 5.93 7.91 -0.20
CA VAL A 72 5.13 6.69 -0.28
C VAL A 72 4.01 6.96 -1.28
N ASP A 73 4.11 6.38 -2.48
CA ASP A 73 3.19 6.66 -3.59
C ASP A 73 2.28 5.48 -3.94
N ILE A 74 2.61 4.27 -3.49
CA ILE A 74 1.82 3.08 -3.76
C ILE A 74 1.73 2.21 -2.50
N VAL A 75 0.51 1.86 -2.11
CA VAL A 75 0.26 0.98 -0.96
C VAL A 75 -0.74 -0.09 -1.37
N SER A 76 -0.44 -1.35 -1.09
CA SER A 76 -1.42 -2.43 -1.13
C SER A 76 -1.54 -3.09 0.24
N GLY A 77 -2.73 -3.54 0.59
CA GLY A 77 -2.95 -4.19 1.87
C GLY A 77 -4.17 -5.10 1.90
N THR A 78 -4.09 -6.09 2.78
CA THR A 78 -5.15 -7.07 3.02
C THR A 78 -5.36 -7.25 4.52
N SER A 79 -6.61 -7.46 4.96
CA SER A 79 -6.96 -7.66 6.36
C SER A 79 -6.40 -6.56 7.28
N ALA A 80 -5.78 -6.97 8.38
CA ALA A 80 -4.87 -6.20 9.24
C ALA A 80 -3.97 -5.18 8.51
N GLY A 81 -3.28 -5.62 7.46
CA GLY A 81 -2.40 -4.78 6.66
C GLY A 81 -3.18 -3.78 5.81
N GLY A 82 -4.35 -4.16 5.32
CA GLY A 82 -5.28 -3.29 4.60
C GLY A 82 -5.73 -2.10 5.45
N ILE A 83 -6.07 -2.33 6.72
CA ILE A 83 -6.44 -1.25 7.66
C ILE A 83 -5.28 -0.27 7.81
N ASN A 84 -4.07 -0.75 8.13
CA ASN A 84 -2.92 0.14 8.29
C ASN A 84 -2.53 0.85 6.98
N GLY A 85 -2.77 0.23 5.83
CA GLY A 85 -2.60 0.86 4.52
C GLY A 85 -3.57 2.02 4.29
N VAL A 86 -4.84 1.86 4.67
CA VAL A 86 -5.84 2.96 4.66
C VAL A 86 -5.41 4.07 5.62
N LEU A 87 -5.03 3.73 6.86
CA LEU A 87 -4.61 4.72 7.87
C LEU A 87 -3.38 5.51 7.41
N LEU A 88 -2.39 4.84 6.82
CA LEU A 88 -1.16 5.47 6.32
C LEU A 88 -1.47 6.40 5.16
N SER A 89 -2.29 5.93 4.21
CA SER A 89 -2.69 6.71 3.05
C SER A 89 -3.48 7.95 3.46
N TYR A 90 -4.40 7.81 4.42
CA TYR A 90 -5.15 8.94 4.96
C TYR A 90 -4.26 9.97 5.66
N ALA A 91 -3.27 9.53 6.46
CA ALA A 91 -2.32 10.43 7.11
C ALA A 91 -1.42 11.16 6.09
N VAL A 92 -0.87 10.43 5.12
CA VAL A 92 0.04 10.97 4.10
C VAL A 92 -0.69 11.95 3.19
N ALA A 93 -1.89 11.60 2.69
CA ALA A 93 -2.70 12.46 1.82
C ALA A 93 -3.18 13.76 2.49
N ASN A 94 -3.29 13.77 3.82
CA ASN A 94 -3.78 14.92 4.56
C ASN A 94 -2.69 15.64 5.38
N SER A 95 -1.41 15.35 5.12
CA SER A 95 -0.29 16.02 5.79
C SER A 95 0.55 16.83 4.81
N TYR A 96 0.60 18.14 5.04
CA TYR A 96 1.28 19.15 4.23
C TYR A 96 2.44 19.77 5.00
N GLU A 97 3.24 20.63 4.38
CA GLU A 97 4.44 21.22 5.00
C GLU A 97 4.18 21.72 6.45
N LYS A 98 3.12 22.51 6.65
CA LYS A 98 2.80 23.18 7.92
C LYS A 98 1.68 22.55 8.74
N ILE A 99 0.93 21.61 8.17
CA ILE A 99 -0.26 21.02 8.80
C ILE A 99 -0.12 19.50 8.74
N VAL A 100 -0.35 18.81 9.85
CA VAL A 100 -0.25 17.35 9.92
C VAL A 100 -1.54 16.71 10.39
N VAL A 101 -1.87 15.57 9.78
CA VAL A 101 -2.74 14.54 10.35
C VAL A 101 -1.82 13.44 10.86
N ASP A 102 -1.40 13.55 12.12
CA ASP A 102 -0.31 12.72 12.64
C ASP A 102 -0.74 11.25 12.79
N PHE A 103 -0.06 10.36 12.05
CA PHE A 103 -0.32 8.93 12.08
C PHE A 103 -0.26 8.33 13.49
N LYS A 104 0.51 8.93 14.42
CA LYS A 104 0.59 8.52 15.83
C LYS A 104 -0.78 8.32 16.46
N GLU A 105 -1.78 9.13 16.12
CA GLU A 105 -3.11 9.06 16.71
C GLU A 105 -3.83 7.73 16.39
N PHE A 106 -3.55 7.13 15.23
CA PHE A 106 -4.18 5.87 14.83
C PHE A 106 -3.69 4.66 15.64
N GLY A 107 -2.56 4.79 16.34
CA GLY A 107 -2.09 3.78 17.29
C GLY A 107 -3.05 3.58 18.47
N ASP A 108 -3.84 4.59 18.83
CA ASP A 108 -4.80 4.51 19.93
C ASP A 108 -5.95 3.54 19.63
N ILE A 109 -6.35 3.39 18.35
CA ILE A 109 -7.38 2.42 17.95
C ILE A 109 -6.95 1.02 18.34
N TRP A 110 -5.70 0.66 18.02
CA TRP A 110 -5.16 -0.64 18.36
C TRP A 110 -4.99 -0.77 19.87
N ARG A 111 -4.35 0.20 20.51
CA ARG A 111 -4.05 0.19 21.95
C ARG A 111 -5.29 0.15 22.84
N GLU A 112 -6.35 0.87 22.51
CA GLU A 112 -7.54 1.02 23.35
C GLU A 112 -8.71 0.16 22.85
N SER A 113 -9.04 0.24 21.56
CA SER A 113 -10.25 -0.38 20.98
C SER A 113 -10.01 -1.81 20.48
N GLY A 114 -8.77 -2.24 20.30
CA GLY A 114 -8.40 -3.63 19.97
C GLY A 114 -8.56 -4.66 21.11
N ASP A 115 -9.20 -4.32 22.23
CA ASP A 115 -9.37 -5.26 23.35
C ASP A 115 -10.42 -6.30 22.97
N ILE A 116 -10.05 -7.59 23.05
CA ILE A 116 -10.94 -8.70 22.74
C ILE A 116 -12.25 -8.65 23.53
N ASN A 117 -12.24 -8.17 24.79
CA ASN A 117 -13.45 -8.03 25.59
C ASN A 117 -14.42 -6.97 25.05
N LYS A 118 -13.90 -5.91 24.43
CA LYS A 118 -14.69 -4.84 23.78
C LYS A 118 -15.18 -5.28 22.42
N LEU A 119 -14.35 -6.03 21.68
CA LEU A 119 -14.71 -6.59 20.38
C LEU A 119 -15.80 -7.67 20.47
N LEU A 120 -15.86 -8.46 21.55
CA LEU A 120 -16.93 -9.45 21.75
C LEU A 120 -18.33 -8.80 21.71
N ARG A 121 -19.29 -9.51 21.10
CA ARG A 121 -20.68 -9.03 21.10
C ARG A 121 -21.25 -8.92 22.52
N PRO A 122 -22.02 -7.85 22.83
CA PRO A 122 -22.63 -7.67 24.14
C PRO A 122 -23.75 -8.70 24.38
N LEU A 123 -23.80 -9.26 25.59
CA LEU A 123 -24.85 -10.17 26.03
C LEU A 123 -26.06 -9.36 26.56
N LYS A 124 -27.00 -8.95 25.69
CA LYS A 124 -28.24 -8.26 26.12
C LYS A 124 -29.30 -9.26 26.62
N LYS A 125 -29.93 -8.96 27.77
CA LYS A 125 -30.93 -9.82 28.46
C LYS A 125 -32.33 -9.83 27.81
N GLU A 126 -32.69 -8.82 27.00
CA GLU A 126 -34.11 -8.49 26.75
C GLU A 126 -34.71 -8.88 25.39
N ASN A 127 -33.98 -9.45 24.43
CA ASN A 127 -34.61 -9.89 23.19
C ASN A 127 -34.00 -11.19 22.67
N ASN A 128 -34.86 -12.13 22.28
CA ASN A 128 -34.51 -13.32 21.53
C ASN A 128 -33.52 -12.94 20.42
N GLN A 129 -32.24 -13.28 20.59
CA GLN A 129 -31.14 -12.89 19.70
C GLN A 129 -31.23 -13.59 18.35
N LYS A 130 -32.26 -13.27 17.56
CA LYS A 130 -32.34 -13.59 16.14
C LYS A 130 -31.34 -12.68 15.42
N GLY A 131 -30.42 -13.27 14.64
CA GLY A 131 -29.49 -12.52 13.78
C GLY A 131 -28.04 -12.44 14.26
N VAL A 132 -27.67 -13.03 15.40
CA VAL A 132 -26.24 -13.15 15.77
C VAL A 132 -25.57 -14.18 14.87
N ASN A 133 -24.62 -13.73 14.04
CA ASN A 133 -23.93 -14.54 13.04
C ASN A 133 -22.39 -14.50 13.17
N SER A 134 -21.85 -13.79 14.15
CA SER A 134 -20.41 -13.62 14.38
C SER A 134 -20.07 -13.48 15.86
N LEU A 135 -18.83 -13.82 16.24
CA LEU A 135 -18.35 -13.72 17.63
C LEU A 135 -18.10 -12.26 18.07
N LEU A 136 -17.46 -11.51 17.18
CA LEU A 136 -17.03 -10.13 17.36
C LEU A 136 -18.03 -9.17 16.70
N ASN A 137 -18.15 -7.98 17.27
CA ASN A 137 -19.01 -6.90 16.84
C ASN A 137 -18.28 -6.02 15.81
N GLY A 138 -18.39 -6.40 14.53
CA GLY A 138 -17.75 -5.68 13.43
C GLY A 138 -18.49 -4.39 13.07
N GLU A 139 -19.81 -4.46 12.98
CA GLU A 139 -20.69 -3.42 12.47
C GLU A 139 -20.99 -2.31 13.50
N GLY A 140 -21.19 -2.67 14.76
CA GLY A 140 -21.65 -1.74 15.81
C GLY A 140 -20.62 -1.44 16.88
N TYR A 141 -19.34 -1.73 16.61
CA TYR A 141 -18.24 -1.28 17.46
C TYR A 141 -17.00 -1.04 16.61
N TYR A 142 -16.44 -2.09 16.01
CA TYR A 142 -15.17 -1.98 15.30
C TYR A 142 -15.17 -0.95 14.16
N GLN A 143 -16.19 -0.97 13.30
CA GLN A 143 -16.37 0.02 12.23
C GLN A 143 -16.61 1.44 12.77
N GLU A 144 -17.33 1.58 13.89
CA GLU A 144 -17.59 2.89 14.51
C GLU A 144 -16.31 3.49 15.11
N GLU A 145 -15.48 2.68 15.76
CA GLU A 145 -14.20 3.12 16.32
C GLU A 145 -13.21 3.55 15.23
N LEU A 146 -13.20 2.87 14.08
CA LEU A 146 -12.45 3.30 12.91
C LEU A 146 -12.96 4.62 12.35
N PHE A 147 -14.28 4.79 12.21
CA PHE A 147 -14.88 6.04 11.77
C PHE A 147 -14.51 7.21 12.69
N LYS A 148 -14.66 7.03 14.01
CA LYS A 148 -14.27 8.04 15.02
C LYS A 148 -12.78 8.41 14.91
N ALA A 149 -11.93 7.46 14.56
CA ALA A 149 -10.51 7.74 14.40
C ALA A 149 -10.23 8.60 13.16
N PHE A 150 -10.87 8.32 12.01
CA PHE A 150 -10.77 9.20 10.84
C PHE A 150 -11.33 10.59 11.10
N GLU A 151 -12.49 10.67 11.77
CA GLU A 151 -13.13 11.94 12.16
C GLU A 151 -12.23 12.73 13.12
N LYS A 152 -11.70 12.09 14.16
CA LYS A 152 -10.77 12.72 15.11
C LYS A 152 -9.52 13.23 14.39
N ALA A 153 -8.88 12.38 13.59
CA ALA A 153 -7.65 12.73 12.87
C ALA A 153 -7.89 13.87 11.86
N GLY A 154 -9.05 13.90 11.20
CA GLY A 154 -9.44 14.99 10.30
C GLY A 154 -9.71 16.30 11.04
N ASN A 155 -10.25 16.25 12.26
CA ASN A 155 -10.50 17.43 13.10
C ASN A 155 -9.23 17.94 13.80
N ASN A 156 -8.28 17.06 14.11
CA ASN A 156 -7.00 17.35 14.76
C ASN A 156 -5.90 17.69 13.74
N GLN A 157 -6.14 18.71 12.92
CA GLN A 157 -5.09 19.25 12.05
C GLN A 157 -4.16 20.16 12.86
N ASP A 158 -3.08 19.56 13.36
CA ASP A 158 -2.09 20.26 14.18
C ASP A 158 -1.03 20.95 13.30
N SER A 159 -0.38 21.98 13.86
CA SER A 159 0.81 22.56 13.26
C SER A 159 1.93 21.52 13.19
N ALA A 160 2.57 21.39 12.03
CA ALA A 160 3.73 20.54 11.87
C ALA A 160 4.85 20.95 12.84
N PRO A 161 5.52 20.00 13.51
CA PRO A 161 6.70 20.30 14.31
C PRO A 161 7.78 21.06 13.52
N ASP A 162 8.40 22.05 14.17
CA ASP A 162 9.50 22.81 13.57
C ASP A 162 10.66 21.90 13.19
N GLY A 163 11.25 22.19 12.02
CA GLY A 163 12.41 21.47 11.51
C GLY A 163 12.10 20.19 10.74
N GLU A 164 10.86 19.78 10.52
CA GLU A 164 10.60 18.67 9.60
C GLU A 164 11.03 18.99 8.16
N TRP A 165 11.64 18.02 7.46
CA TRP A 165 11.95 18.13 6.03
C TRP A 165 10.92 17.37 5.22
N TYR A 166 9.70 17.91 5.15
CA TYR A 166 8.56 17.32 4.46
C TYR A 166 8.85 17.02 2.98
N SER A 167 8.45 15.84 2.51
CA SER A 167 8.44 15.50 1.07
C SER A 167 7.06 15.73 0.49
N GLU A 168 7.00 16.66 -0.46
CA GLU A 168 5.83 16.88 -1.32
C GLU A 168 5.61 15.66 -2.22
N PHE A 169 4.35 15.35 -2.49
CA PHE A 169 3.95 14.33 -3.44
C PHE A 169 2.58 14.68 -4.04
N ASN A 170 2.38 14.35 -5.31
CA ASN A 170 1.20 14.73 -6.09
C ASN A 170 0.24 13.56 -6.36
N GLU A 171 0.67 12.32 -6.08
CA GLU A 171 -0.13 11.13 -6.34
C GLU A 171 0.10 9.97 -5.38
N LEU A 172 -0.99 9.30 -4.99
CA LEU A 172 -0.97 8.08 -4.17
C LEU A 172 -2.04 7.10 -4.67
N ASP A 173 -1.65 5.84 -4.86
CA ASP A 173 -2.58 4.74 -5.14
C ASP A 173 -2.62 3.75 -3.98
N LEU A 174 -3.83 3.52 -3.46
CA LEU A 174 -4.10 2.53 -2.42
C LEU A 174 -4.94 1.38 -2.99
N PHE A 175 -4.48 0.15 -2.78
CA PHE A 175 -5.16 -1.08 -3.17
C PHE A 175 -5.54 -1.91 -1.95
N ILE A 176 -6.83 -2.10 -1.73
CA ILE A 176 -7.36 -2.90 -0.61
C ILE A 176 -8.11 -4.11 -1.14
N THR A 177 -7.71 -5.30 -0.70
CA THR A 177 -8.36 -6.55 -1.12
C THR A 177 -9.62 -6.84 -0.31
N GLY A 178 -10.61 -7.43 -0.96
CA GLY A 178 -11.79 -8.05 -0.34
C GLY A 178 -12.24 -9.29 -1.12
N THR A 179 -12.96 -10.19 -0.46
CA THR A 179 -13.46 -11.41 -1.10
C THR A 179 -14.97 -11.33 -1.26
N ASP A 180 -15.46 -11.31 -2.50
CA ASP A 180 -16.89 -11.40 -2.81
C ASP A 180 -17.37 -12.84 -2.58
N VAL A 181 -18.25 -13.04 -1.59
CA VAL A 181 -18.77 -14.36 -1.20
C VAL A 181 -19.53 -15.03 -2.33
N LEU A 182 -20.30 -14.26 -3.10
CA LEU A 182 -21.08 -14.79 -4.21
C LEU A 182 -20.25 -14.92 -5.48
N GLY A 183 -19.21 -14.10 -5.61
CA GLY A 183 -18.34 -14.02 -6.76
C GLY A 183 -18.94 -13.17 -7.88
N ARG A 184 -18.08 -12.48 -8.61
CA ARG A 184 -18.37 -11.79 -9.85
C ARG A 184 -18.49 -12.82 -10.96
N VAL A 185 -19.70 -12.96 -11.50
CA VAL A 185 -19.98 -13.81 -12.66
C VAL A 185 -19.93 -12.95 -13.92
N TYR A 186 -19.14 -13.40 -14.90
CA TYR A 186 -19.04 -12.76 -16.21
C TYR A 186 -18.74 -13.81 -17.29
N GLN A 187 -18.93 -13.42 -18.54
CA GLN A 187 -18.66 -14.26 -19.70
C GLN A 187 -17.43 -13.73 -20.43
N THR A 188 -16.62 -14.65 -20.93
CA THR A 188 -15.57 -14.42 -21.93
C THR A 188 -15.71 -15.50 -22.99
N PHE A 189 -15.01 -15.37 -24.11
CA PHE A 189 -15.09 -16.31 -25.21
C PHE A 189 -13.72 -16.98 -25.42
N ASP A 190 -13.72 -18.22 -25.89
CA ASP A 190 -12.51 -18.82 -26.47
C ASP A 190 -12.33 -18.40 -27.92
N ASN A 191 -11.16 -18.69 -28.49
CA ASN A 191 -10.85 -18.39 -29.90
C ASN A 191 -11.77 -19.11 -30.92
N THR A 192 -12.72 -19.94 -30.48
CA THR A 192 -13.75 -20.56 -31.32
C THR A 192 -15.13 -19.89 -31.17
N GLY A 193 -15.20 -18.80 -30.40
CA GLY A 193 -16.43 -18.07 -30.09
C GLY A 193 -17.33 -18.78 -29.07
N LYS A 194 -16.83 -19.78 -28.34
CA LYS A 194 -17.61 -20.44 -27.30
C LYS A 194 -17.59 -19.64 -26.01
N VAL A 195 -18.76 -19.45 -25.41
CA VAL A 195 -18.93 -18.81 -24.12
C VAL A 195 -18.25 -19.63 -23.02
N ILE A 196 -17.37 -18.97 -22.27
CA ILE A 196 -16.78 -19.42 -21.02
C ILE A 196 -17.36 -18.54 -19.91
N GLU A 197 -18.13 -19.16 -19.01
CA GLU A 197 -18.57 -18.50 -17.78
C GLU A 197 -17.45 -18.52 -16.75
N ILE A 198 -17.00 -17.33 -16.34
CA ILE A 198 -15.99 -17.16 -15.30
C ILE A 198 -16.68 -16.65 -14.03
N LYS A 199 -16.28 -17.25 -12.92
CA LYS A 199 -16.68 -16.82 -11.58
C LYS A 199 -15.43 -16.44 -10.80
N ASP A 200 -15.25 -15.15 -10.56
CA ASP A 200 -14.12 -14.62 -9.80
C ASP A 200 -14.58 -14.05 -8.45
N HIS A 201 -13.99 -14.53 -7.37
CA HIS A 201 -14.30 -14.09 -6.02
C HIS A 201 -13.38 -12.97 -5.53
N ARG A 202 -12.30 -12.67 -6.25
CA ARG A 202 -11.36 -11.61 -5.88
C ARG A 202 -11.95 -10.24 -6.18
N CYS A 203 -11.78 -9.32 -5.24
CA CYS A 203 -12.17 -7.93 -5.39
C CYS A 203 -11.08 -7.03 -4.84
N VAL A 204 -10.83 -5.91 -5.52
CA VAL A 204 -9.82 -4.94 -5.13
C VAL A 204 -10.46 -3.55 -5.20
N PHE A 205 -10.38 -2.83 -4.10
CA PHE A 205 -10.79 -1.44 -4.00
C PHE A 205 -9.56 -0.58 -4.27
N GLN A 206 -9.60 0.20 -5.34
CA GLN A 206 -8.54 1.12 -5.73
C GLN A 206 -8.95 2.56 -5.41
N LEU A 207 -8.23 3.18 -4.50
CA LEU A 207 -8.37 4.60 -4.16
C LEU A 207 -7.21 5.35 -4.80
N LYS A 208 -7.52 6.38 -5.59
CA LYS A 208 -6.53 7.19 -6.31
C LYS A 208 -6.59 8.62 -5.82
N TYR A 209 -5.52 9.09 -5.19
CA TYR A 209 -5.34 10.49 -4.83
C TYR A 209 -4.47 11.17 -5.89
N ARG A 210 -4.92 12.31 -6.40
CA ARG A 210 -4.19 13.17 -7.36
C ARG A 210 -4.42 14.62 -6.96
N GLU A 211 -3.36 15.38 -6.74
CA GLU A 211 -3.44 16.77 -6.28
C GLU A 211 -4.14 17.70 -7.29
N ASP A 212 -3.86 17.52 -8.59
CA ASP A 212 -4.29 18.44 -9.67
C ASP A 212 -5.48 17.96 -10.52
N GLN A 213 -6.22 16.94 -10.07
CA GLN A 213 -7.35 16.36 -10.84
C GLN A 213 -8.68 16.46 -10.10
N ASP A 214 -9.76 16.79 -10.83
CA ASP A 214 -11.18 16.73 -10.39
C ASP A 214 -11.67 15.28 -10.12
N VAL A 215 -10.75 14.33 -9.91
CA VAL A 215 -11.05 12.96 -9.52
C VAL A 215 -11.16 12.98 -8.00
N GLY A 216 -12.35 13.28 -7.48
CA GLY A 216 -12.61 13.65 -6.08
C GLY A 216 -11.79 12.90 -5.03
N ASP A 217 -11.38 13.63 -3.98
CA ASP A 217 -10.45 13.15 -2.95
C ASP A 217 -11.00 11.93 -2.16
N PRO A 218 -10.40 10.73 -2.32
CA PRO A 218 -10.84 9.52 -1.61
C PRO A 218 -10.42 9.50 -0.14
N PHE A 219 -9.63 10.48 0.32
CA PHE A 219 -9.14 10.61 1.68
C PHE A 219 -9.64 11.90 2.37
N SER A 220 -10.70 12.53 1.85
CA SER A 220 -11.23 13.79 2.38
C SER A 220 -11.49 13.75 3.89
N THR A 221 -10.96 14.77 4.59
CA THR A 221 -11.19 14.97 6.03
C THR A 221 -12.52 15.62 6.37
N THR A 222 -13.19 16.22 5.38
CA THR A 222 -14.43 17.00 5.59
C THR A 222 -15.68 16.25 5.13
N ASP A 223 -15.54 15.29 4.22
CA ASP A 223 -16.65 14.44 3.78
C ASP A 223 -16.86 13.25 4.72
N THR A 224 -17.85 13.38 5.61
CA THR A 224 -18.25 12.32 6.54
C THR A 224 -18.61 11.01 5.84
N ASP A 225 -19.18 11.06 4.62
CA ASP A 225 -19.54 9.85 3.88
C ASP A 225 -18.29 9.13 3.35
N THR A 226 -17.23 9.87 3.00
CA THR A 226 -15.91 9.30 2.66
C THR A 226 -15.29 8.61 3.88
N GLN A 227 -15.26 9.27 5.05
CA GLN A 227 -14.73 8.67 6.28
C GLN A 227 -15.50 7.39 6.69
N LYS A 228 -16.82 7.38 6.54
CA LYS A 228 -17.65 6.18 6.75
C LYS A 228 -17.34 5.08 5.72
N ALA A 229 -17.11 5.42 4.46
CA ALA A 229 -16.72 4.48 3.41
C ALA A 229 -15.34 3.87 3.69
N LEU A 230 -14.37 4.67 4.13
CA LEU A 230 -13.06 4.18 4.58
C LEU A 230 -13.18 3.23 5.76
N ALA A 231 -13.98 3.56 6.77
CA ALA A 231 -14.23 2.67 7.90
C ALA A 231 -14.91 1.35 7.49
N LYS A 232 -15.89 1.41 6.57
CA LYS A 232 -16.55 0.22 6.00
C LYS A 232 -15.59 -0.60 5.16
N LEU A 233 -14.67 0.02 4.40
CA LEU A 233 -13.62 -0.64 3.63
C LEU A 233 -12.62 -1.38 4.54
N CYS A 234 -12.17 -0.74 5.62
CA CYS A 234 -11.35 -1.38 6.65
C CYS A 234 -12.03 -2.64 7.22
N ARG A 235 -13.35 -2.60 7.41
CA ARG A 235 -14.13 -3.79 7.81
C ARG A 235 -14.21 -4.84 6.70
N ILE A 236 -14.46 -4.44 5.44
CA ILE A 236 -14.49 -5.36 4.29
C ILE A 236 -13.20 -6.18 4.23
N THR A 237 -12.05 -5.52 4.29
CA THR A 237 -10.76 -6.21 4.11
C THR A 237 -10.41 -7.13 5.27
N SER A 238 -10.93 -6.90 6.49
CA SER A 238 -10.52 -7.59 7.73
C SER A 238 -11.61 -8.45 8.40
N CYS A 239 -12.79 -8.57 7.78
CA CYS A 239 -13.90 -9.34 8.33
C CYS A 239 -13.74 -10.84 8.08
N PHE A 240 -12.80 -11.48 8.78
CA PHE A 240 -12.56 -12.90 8.57
C PHE A 240 -13.75 -13.75 9.07
N PRO A 241 -14.09 -14.85 8.36
CA PRO A 241 -15.26 -15.66 8.68
C PRO A 241 -15.31 -16.15 10.14
N LEU A 242 -16.53 -16.31 10.67
CA LEU A 242 -16.88 -16.70 12.05
C LEU A 242 -16.62 -15.65 13.13
N ALA A 243 -15.52 -14.91 13.06
CA ALA A 243 -15.26 -13.86 14.05
C ALA A 243 -16.02 -12.58 13.74
N PHE A 244 -15.95 -12.11 12.50
CA PHE A 244 -16.68 -10.92 12.07
C PHE A 244 -17.84 -11.29 11.12
N PRO A 245 -18.89 -10.48 11.07
CA PRO A 245 -19.99 -10.70 10.16
C PRO A 245 -19.62 -10.22 8.76
N VAL A 246 -20.16 -10.91 7.74
CA VAL A 246 -20.06 -10.50 6.33
C VAL A 246 -20.49 -9.04 6.16
N VAL A 247 -19.85 -8.33 5.26
CA VAL A 247 -20.14 -6.92 4.99
C VAL A 247 -20.99 -6.80 3.73
N PRO A 248 -22.26 -6.37 3.83
CA PRO A 248 -23.06 -6.07 2.66
C PRO A 248 -22.67 -4.70 2.09
N VAL A 249 -22.54 -4.63 0.76
CA VAL A 249 -22.50 -3.39 -0.03
C VAL A 249 -23.70 -3.44 -0.96
N GLU A 250 -24.61 -2.49 -0.79
CA GLU A 250 -25.74 -2.32 -1.69
C GLU A 250 -25.25 -1.78 -3.02
N ILE A 251 -25.80 -2.28 -4.13
CA ILE A 251 -25.46 -1.79 -5.47
C ILE A 251 -26.70 -1.23 -6.15
N LYS A 252 -26.51 -0.15 -6.93
CA LYS A 252 -27.61 0.63 -7.51
C LYS A 252 -28.59 1.19 -6.45
N SER A 253 -28.06 1.66 -5.32
CA SER A 253 -28.82 2.31 -4.24
C SER A 253 -28.46 3.79 -4.11
N ASP A 254 -29.27 4.56 -3.38
CA ASP A 254 -29.01 5.97 -3.07
C ASP A 254 -28.02 6.16 -1.89
N ASP A 255 -27.45 5.07 -1.35
CA ASP A 255 -26.50 5.12 -0.25
C ASP A 255 -25.13 5.63 -0.73
N LYS A 256 -24.76 6.84 -0.29
CA LYS A 256 -23.51 7.51 -0.70
C LYS A 256 -22.25 6.75 -0.28
N VAL A 257 -22.28 6.05 0.85
CA VAL A 257 -21.14 5.27 1.36
C VAL A 257 -20.91 4.07 0.46
N ASP A 258 -21.96 3.35 0.10
CA ASP A 258 -21.89 2.19 -0.79
C ASP A 258 -21.62 2.57 -2.24
N ASN A 259 -22.06 3.75 -2.68
CA ASN A 259 -21.72 4.27 -4.01
C ASN A 259 -20.21 4.54 -4.15
N LYS A 260 -19.54 5.07 -3.11
CA LYS A 260 -18.07 5.20 -3.09
C LYS A 260 -17.38 3.84 -3.16
N LEU A 261 -17.84 2.86 -2.38
CA LEU A 261 -17.29 1.49 -2.41
C LEU A 261 -17.50 0.80 -3.78
N GLN A 262 -18.65 1.03 -4.42
CA GLN A 262 -18.93 0.56 -5.78
C GLN A 262 -17.94 1.12 -6.79
N GLU A 263 -17.64 2.41 -6.70
CA GLU A 263 -16.68 3.10 -7.56
C GLU A 263 -15.26 2.60 -7.33
N TRP A 264 -14.77 2.64 -6.09
CA TRP A 264 -13.43 2.18 -5.72
C TRP A 264 -13.21 0.70 -6.07
N GLY A 265 -14.21 -0.15 -5.81
CA GLY A 265 -14.17 -1.59 -6.11
C GLY A 265 -14.51 -1.95 -7.56
N LYS A 266 -14.97 -0.98 -8.37
CA LYS A 266 -15.53 -1.20 -9.72
C LYS A 266 -16.54 -2.35 -9.73
N LEU A 267 -17.40 -2.41 -8.72
CA LEU A 267 -18.17 -3.62 -8.38
C LEU A 267 -19.17 -4.05 -9.46
N LEU A 268 -19.61 -3.10 -10.29
CA LEU A 268 -20.55 -3.32 -11.40
C LEU A 268 -19.87 -3.62 -12.74
N ARG A 269 -18.54 -3.40 -12.86
CA ARG A 269 -17.80 -3.68 -14.09
C ARG A 269 -17.92 -5.18 -14.40
N ASN A 270 -18.11 -5.55 -15.67
CA ASN A 270 -18.34 -6.92 -16.20
C ASN A 270 -18.94 -7.85 -15.14
N ARG A 271 -20.12 -7.52 -14.60
CA ARG A 271 -20.83 -8.36 -13.62
C ARG A 271 -22.23 -8.57 -14.12
N ILE A 272 -22.59 -9.83 -14.34
CA ILE A 272 -23.95 -10.22 -14.65
C ILE A 272 -24.76 -10.22 -13.34
N LEU A 273 -25.86 -9.50 -13.32
CA LEU A 273 -26.81 -9.48 -12.20
C LEU A 273 -28.06 -10.30 -12.56
N PRO A 274 -28.76 -10.87 -11.56
CA PRO A 274 -30.09 -11.43 -11.76
C PRO A 274 -31.02 -10.42 -12.46
N GLN A 275 -31.94 -10.88 -13.30
CA GLN A 275 -32.87 -9.98 -14.01
C GLN A 275 -33.81 -9.24 -13.05
N GLU A 276 -34.33 -9.95 -12.04
CA GLU A 276 -35.14 -9.37 -10.97
C GLU A 276 -34.29 -9.19 -9.70
N PRO A 277 -34.36 -8.01 -9.05
CA PRO A 277 -33.65 -7.79 -7.80
C PRO A 277 -34.21 -8.69 -6.70
N PRO A 278 -33.36 -9.21 -5.80
CA PRO A 278 -33.81 -9.85 -4.58
C PRO A 278 -34.71 -8.92 -3.74
N LYS A 279 -35.53 -9.49 -2.84
CA LYS A 279 -36.46 -8.71 -1.98
C LYS A 279 -35.81 -7.58 -1.20
N GLU A 280 -34.53 -7.69 -0.88
CA GLU A 280 -33.76 -6.69 -0.14
C GLU A 280 -32.91 -5.78 -1.05
N GLY A 281 -33.13 -5.80 -2.37
CA GLY A 281 -32.28 -5.14 -3.35
C GLY A 281 -31.03 -5.97 -3.70
N TYR A 282 -30.22 -5.44 -4.62
CA TYR A 282 -28.95 -6.07 -4.98
C TYR A 282 -27.90 -5.78 -3.90
N LYS A 283 -27.36 -6.84 -3.31
CA LYS A 283 -26.31 -6.77 -2.29
C LYS A 283 -25.15 -7.67 -2.68
N ILE A 284 -23.94 -7.12 -2.64
CA ILE A 284 -22.70 -7.88 -2.71
C ILE A 284 -22.22 -8.08 -1.28
N TYR A 285 -21.84 -9.30 -0.93
CA TYR A 285 -21.40 -9.65 0.42
C TYR A 285 -19.91 -9.91 0.41
N PHE A 286 -19.18 -9.20 1.26
CA PHE A 286 -17.74 -9.33 1.38
C PHE A 286 -17.34 -10.06 2.67
N VAL A 287 -16.23 -10.80 2.57
CA VAL A 287 -15.40 -11.26 3.67
C VAL A 287 -13.96 -10.79 3.47
N ASP A 288 -13.12 -11.03 4.47
CA ASP A 288 -11.69 -10.70 4.47
C ASP A 288 -10.98 -11.04 3.14
N GLY A 289 -10.15 -10.11 2.67
CA GLY A 289 -9.37 -10.28 1.44
C GLY A 289 -8.36 -11.42 1.54
N GLY A 290 -7.78 -11.65 2.72
CA GLY A 290 -6.82 -12.71 3.02
C GLY A 290 -7.38 -14.12 2.91
N VAL A 291 -8.69 -14.28 2.65
CA VAL A 291 -9.27 -15.58 2.25
C VAL A 291 -8.74 -16.04 0.88
N LEU A 292 -8.51 -15.09 -0.04
CA LEU A 292 -8.07 -15.39 -1.42
C LEU A 292 -6.77 -14.68 -1.81
N ASP A 293 -6.48 -13.52 -1.22
CA ASP A 293 -5.31 -12.70 -1.50
C ASP A 293 -4.77 -12.11 -0.20
N ASN A 294 -3.88 -12.86 0.45
CA ASN A 294 -3.24 -12.45 1.70
C ASN A 294 -1.88 -11.76 1.47
N ARG A 295 -1.45 -11.64 0.21
CA ARG A 295 -0.16 -11.08 -0.19
C ARG A 295 -0.35 -10.26 -1.48
N PRO A 296 -0.95 -9.06 -1.41
CA PRO A 296 -1.47 -8.30 -2.57
C PRO A 296 -0.37 -7.62 -3.40
N PHE A 297 0.61 -8.40 -3.82
CA PHE A 297 1.87 -7.94 -4.39
C PHE A 297 1.74 -7.50 -5.85
N SER A 298 0.86 -8.17 -6.61
CA SER A 298 0.66 -7.90 -8.04
C SER A 298 0.20 -6.46 -8.31
N TYR A 299 -0.69 -5.90 -7.49
CA TYR A 299 -1.18 -4.52 -7.70
C TYR A 299 -0.09 -3.47 -7.52
N THR A 300 0.75 -3.64 -6.48
CA THR A 300 1.86 -2.71 -6.24
C THR A 300 2.90 -2.81 -7.35
N THR A 301 3.25 -4.03 -7.76
CA THR A 301 4.23 -4.21 -8.85
C THR A 301 3.73 -3.64 -10.16
N GLU A 302 2.50 -3.94 -10.57
CA GLU A 302 1.87 -3.36 -11.76
C GLU A 302 1.87 -1.83 -11.70
N ALA A 303 1.40 -1.22 -10.60
CA ALA A 303 1.33 0.23 -10.48
C ALA A 303 2.71 0.91 -10.51
N ILE A 304 3.74 0.29 -9.94
CA ILE A 304 5.12 0.83 -9.96
C ILE A 304 5.63 0.96 -11.40
N TYR A 305 5.30 0.01 -12.28
CA TYR A 305 5.78 0.01 -13.66
C TYR A 305 5.22 1.15 -14.51
N TYR A 306 3.99 1.57 -14.24
CA TYR A 306 3.31 2.63 -14.99
C TYR A 306 3.44 4.01 -14.35
N ARG A 307 4.14 4.12 -13.20
CA ARG A 307 4.32 5.38 -12.49
C ARG A 307 5.40 6.24 -13.14
N THR A 308 5.03 7.42 -13.63
CA THR A 308 5.96 8.37 -14.25
C THR A 308 6.71 9.19 -13.21
N ALA A 309 7.93 9.64 -13.54
CA ALA A 309 8.76 10.46 -12.68
C ALA A 309 9.18 11.74 -13.39
N ASP A 310 9.21 12.84 -12.64
CA ASP A 310 9.59 14.19 -13.04
C ASP A 310 11.03 14.56 -12.65
N ARG A 311 11.64 13.75 -11.77
CA ARG A 311 13.03 13.86 -11.30
C ARG A 311 13.67 12.46 -11.21
N PRO A 312 15.00 12.34 -11.04
CA PRO A 312 15.64 11.04 -10.85
C PRO A 312 15.05 10.27 -9.65
N VAL A 313 14.44 9.11 -9.93
CA VAL A 313 13.77 8.27 -8.92
C VAL A 313 14.55 7.00 -8.61
N ASN A 314 14.77 6.75 -7.33
CA ASN A 314 15.12 5.44 -6.77
C ASN A 314 13.84 4.73 -6.33
N ARG A 315 13.54 3.58 -6.94
CA ARG A 315 12.34 2.81 -6.62
C ARG A 315 12.64 1.70 -5.62
N GLN A 316 11.95 1.70 -4.49
CA GLN A 316 12.00 0.62 -3.51
C GLN A 316 10.62 0.06 -3.23
N LEU A 317 10.53 -1.26 -3.15
CA LEU A 317 9.35 -2.00 -2.76
C LEU A 317 9.60 -2.65 -1.40
N PHE A 318 8.88 -2.19 -0.39
CA PHE A 318 8.87 -2.82 0.92
C PHE A 318 7.65 -3.71 1.05
N TYR A 319 7.83 -4.93 1.55
CA TYR A 319 6.70 -5.76 1.96
C TYR A 319 6.85 -6.19 3.41
N LEU A 320 5.73 -6.14 4.12
CA LEU A 320 5.66 -6.38 5.55
C LEU A 320 5.09 -7.76 5.81
N ASP A 321 5.96 -8.67 6.22
CA ASP A 321 5.65 -10.06 6.54
C ASP A 321 5.95 -10.29 8.02
N PRO A 322 4.99 -10.09 8.93
CA PRO A 322 5.25 -10.02 10.36
C PRO A 322 5.56 -11.39 10.98
N ASN A 323 5.22 -12.48 10.29
CA ASN A 323 5.56 -13.85 10.69
C ASN A 323 5.96 -14.66 9.44
N PRO A 324 7.22 -14.50 8.98
CA PRO A 324 7.70 -15.21 7.81
C PRO A 324 7.86 -16.70 8.15
N GLU A 325 7.15 -17.57 7.43
CA GLU A 325 7.25 -19.02 7.61
C GLU A 325 8.65 -19.52 7.18
N SER A 326 9.36 -20.20 8.10
CA SER A 326 10.57 -20.96 7.76
C SER A 326 10.22 -22.41 7.47
N PHE A 327 10.19 -22.76 6.19
CA PHE A 327 9.90 -24.14 5.78
C PHE A 327 11.08 -25.07 6.02
N VAL A 328 12.29 -24.65 5.66
CA VAL A 328 13.51 -25.49 5.71
C VAL A 328 13.85 -25.91 7.14
N ASP A 329 13.58 -25.04 8.11
CA ASP A 329 13.88 -25.33 9.50
C ASP A 329 12.75 -26.01 10.27
N SER A 330 11.56 -26.10 9.67
CA SER A 330 10.42 -26.76 10.30
C SER A 330 10.69 -28.25 10.52
N THR A 331 10.26 -28.76 11.69
CA THR A 331 10.35 -30.20 12.00
C THR A 331 9.67 -31.04 10.94
N LYS A 332 8.48 -30.62 10.48
CA LYS A 332 7.75 -31.27 9.38
C LYS A 332 8.58 -31.42 8.10
N PHE A 333 9.34 -30.40 7.72
CA PHE A 333 10.20 -30.49 6.53
C PHE A 333 11.48 -31.27 6.78
N LYS A 334 12.09 -31.15 7.96
CA LYS A 334 13.31 -31.90 8.33
C LYS A 334 13.05 -33.40 8.45
N GLU A 335 11.91 -33.78 9.01
CA GLU A 335 11.51 -35.18 9.21
C GLU A 335 10.87 -35.78 7.95
N MET A 336 10.35 -34.94 7.05
CA MET A 336 9.65 -35.33 5.81
C MET A 336 8.62 -36.47 6.04
N GLU A 337 7.96 -36.46 7.20
CA GLU A 337 7.02 -37.53 7.55
C GLU A 337 5.87 -37.61 6.52
N GLN A 338 5.48 -38.84 6.17
CA GLN A 338 4.36 -39.04 5.25
C GLN A 338 3.10 -38.39 5.85
N PRO A 339 2.48 -37.39 5.16
CA PRO A 339 1.32 -36.71 5.71
C PRO A 339 0.18 -37.70 5.86
N THR A 340 -0.48 -37.65 7.01
CA THR A 340 -1.66 -38.48 7.24
C THR A 340 -2.78 -38.09 6.28
N VAL A 341 -3.70 -39.01 5.98
CA VAL A 341 -4.92 -38.70 5.20
C VAL A 341 -5.67 -37.51 5.82
N TRP A 342 -5.60 -37.37 7.14
CA TRP A 342 -6.14 -36.21 7.87
C TRP A 342 -5.43 -34.90 7.57
N GLU A 343 -4.10 -34.90 7.52
CA GLU A 343 -3.31 -33.71 7.17
C GLU A 343 -3.46 -33.35 5.69
N VAL A 344 -3.66 -34.33 4.80
CA VAL A 344 -3.95 -34.08 3.39
C VAL A 344 -5.34 -33.47 3.22
N ILE A 345 -6.37 -34.00 3.90
CA ILE A 345 -7.75 -33.48 3.81
C ILE A 345 -7.87 -32.10 4.45
N THR A 346 -7.38 -31.93 5.68
CA THR A 346 -7.39 -30.62 6.36
C THR A 346 -6.46 -29.63 5.65
N GLY A 347 -5.32 -30.11 5.15
CA GLY A 347 -4.43 -29.39 4.26
C GLY A 347 -5.17 -28.86 3.03
N SER A 348 -5.86 -29.73 2.30
CA SER A 348 -6.60 -29.37 1.07
C SER A 348 -7.79 -28.44 1.31
N LEU A 349 -8.35 -28.41 2.52
CA LEU A 349 -9.51 -27.58 2.87
C LEU A 349 -9.15 -26.25 3.54
N ILE A 350 -7.96 -26.14 4.15
CA ILE A 350 -7.58 -25.00 5.00
C ILE A 350 -6.26 -24.34 4.56
N SER A 351 -5.26 -25.08 4.05
CA SER A 351 -3.89 -24.55 3.84
C SER A 351 -3.29 -24.74 2.45
N LEU A 352 -3.47 -25.88 1.77
CA LEU A 352 -2.91 -26.17 0.44
C LEU A 352 -3.44 -25.26 -0.69
N PRO A 353 -4.72 -24.83 -0.73
CA PRO A 353 -5.21 -23.86 -1.72
C PRO A 353 -5.02 -22.39 -1.30
N ARG A 354 -4.61 -22.12 -0.04
CA ARG A 354 -4.52 -20.75 0.52
C ARG A 354 -3.11 -20.19 0.56
N TYR A 355 -2.09 -21.02 0.39
CA TYR A 355 -0.72 -20.53 0.29
C TYR A 355 -0.51 -19.91 -1.10
N GLU A 356 -0.68 -18.60 -1.18
CA GLU A 356 -0.37 -17.86 -2.40
C GLU A 356 1.15 -17.65 -2.50
N SER A 357 1.73 -18.23 -3.55
CA SER A 357 3.14 -18.07 -3.84
C SER A 357 3.39 -16.69 -4.44
N ILE A 358 4.10 -15.84 -3.72
CA ILE A 358 4.68 -14.61 -4.28
C ILE A 358 5.81 -14.90 -5.27
N GLY A 359 6.17 -16.17 -5.47
CA GLY A 359 7.26 -16.57 -6.37
C GLY A 359 7.04 -16.06 -7.80
N LYS A 360 5.78 -15.99 -8.26
CA LYS A 360 5.45 -15.42 -9.57
C LYS A 360 5.75 -13.92 -9.62
N ASP A 361 5.33 -13.16 -8.61
CA ASP A 361 5.57 -11.71 -8.57
C ASP A 361 7.06 -11.37 -8.37
N LEU A 362 7.77 -12.14 -7.54
CA LEU A 362 9.22 -12.00 -7.36
C LEU A 362 9.98 -12.29 -8.66
N GLN A 363 9.57 -13.32 -9.39
CA GLN A 363 10.13 -13.64 -10.70
C GLN A 363 9.82 -12.53 -11.70
N GLN A 364 8.60 -11.98 -11.69
CA GLN A 364 8.22 -10.84 -12.53
C GLN A 364 9.08 -9.60 -12.25
N ILE A 365 9.33 -9.25 -10.98
CA ILE A 365 10.26 -8.16 -10.62
C ILE A 365 11.65 -8.44 -11.19
N LYS A 366 12.17 -9.66 -11.02
CA LYS A 366 13.49 -10.04 -11.50
C LYS A 366 13.58 -9.95 -13.03
N ASP A 367 12.57 -10.47 -13.73
CA ASP A 367 12.50 -10.45 -15.20
C ASP A 367 12.45 -9.01 -15.71
N ILE A 368 11.68 -8.14 -15.06
CA ILE A 368 11.59 -6.74 -15.46
C ILE A 368 12.86 -5.97 -15.12
N ASN A 369 13.48 -6.20 -13.97
CA ASN A 369 14.79 -5.62 -13.65
C ASN A 369 15.86 -6.04 -14.67
N ASN A 370 15.82 -7.28 -15.16
CA ASN A 370 16.71 -7.75 -16.22
C ASN A 370 16.40 -7.07 -17.57
N LYS A 371 15.12 -6.90 -17.91
CA LYS A 371 14.68 -6.13 -19.08
C LYS A 371 15.17 -4.68 -19.01
N ILE A 372 15.03 -4.01 -17.86
CA ILE A 372 15.50 -2.63 -17.63
C ILE A 372 17.02 -2.54 -17.77
N ARG A 373 17.78 -3.48 -17.19
CA ARG A 373 19.25 -3.52 -17.36
C ARG A 373 19.63 -3.69 -18.83
N SER A 374 18.95 -4.58 -19.54
CA SER A 374 19.18 -4.82 -20.96
C SER A 374 18.87 -3.57 -21.78
N TYR A 375 17.75 -2.91 -21.50
CA TYR A 375 17.36 -1.64 -22.10
C TYR A 375 18.42 -0.54 -21.88
N ASN A 376 18.88 -0.36 -20.63
CA ASN A 376 19.91 0.62 -20.30
C ASN A 376 21.28 0.31 -20.95
N LEU A 377 21.62 -0.97 -21.12
CA LEU A 377 22.82 -1.38 -21.86
C LEU A 377 22.71 -1.03 -23.35
N LEU A 378 21.56 -1.30 -23.96
CA LEU A 378 21.30 -0.94 -25.36
C LEU A 378 21.31 0.58 -25.57
N LEU A 379 20.69 1.34 -24.67
CA LEU A 379 20.74 2.81 -24.70
C LEU A 379 22.18 3.34 -24.74
N LYS A 380 23.05 2.82 -23.87
CA LYS A 380 24.46 3.22 -23.84
C LYS A 380 25.19 2.90 -25.14
N SER A 381 24.90 1.78 -25.78
CA SER A 381 25.50 1.44 -27.07
C SER A 381 25.05 2.35 -28.22
N VAL A 382 23.80 2.84 -28.17
CA VAL A 382 23.27 3.80 -29.16
C VAL A 382 23.85 5.20 -28.96
N ASP A 383 24.18 5.56 -27.71
CA ASP A 383 24.82 6.83 -27.38
C ASP A 383 26.24 6.99 -27.97
N GLU A 384 26.92 5.90 -28.34
CA GLU A 384 28.29 5.90 -28.88
C GLU A 384 28.35 5.89 -30.43
N GLU A 385 27.28 5.45 -31.13
CA GLU A 385 27.26 5.28 -32.60
C GLU A 385 25.94 5.76 -33.23
N VAL A 386 25.72 7.08 -33.33
CA VAL A 386 24.64 7.62 -34.17
C VAL A 386 25.11 7.66 -35.64
N SER A 387 24.98 6.54 -36.34
CA SER A 387 25.21 6.42 -37.79
C SER A 387 23.89 6.24 -38.57
N GLU A 388 23.91 6.50 -39.88
CA GLU A 388 22.75 6.25 -40.75
C GLU A 388 22.36 4.77 -40.72
N GLN A 389 21.11 4.50 -40.31
CA GLN A 389 20.58 3.15 -40.20
C GLN A 389 20.28 2.56 -41.58
N THR A 390 20.39 1.24 -41.70
CA THR A 390 19.97 0.53 -42.92
C THR A 390 18.50 0.80 -43.23
N THR A 391 18.12 0.82 -44.52
CA THR A 391 16.73 0.97 -44.97
C THR A 391 15.78 -0.02 -44.27
N GLU A 392 16.26 -1.24 -44.00
CA GLU A 392 15.49 -2.27 -43.31
C GLU A 392 15.19 -1.92 -41.84
N ALA A 393 16.14 -1.32 -41.11
CA ALA A 393 15.91 -0.86 -39.73
C ALA A 393 14.90 0.29 -39.70
N LYS A 394 15.01 1.25 -40.63
CA LYS A 394 14.03 2.33 -40.81
C LYS A 394 12.63 1.79 -41.10
N ASN A 395 12.52 0.78 -41.97
CA ASN A 395 11.26 0.12 -42.29
C ASN A 395 10.65 -0.60 -41.08
N ARG A 396 11.46 -1.32 -40.28
CA ARG A 396 10.99 -1.96 -39.03
C ARG A 396 10.43 -0.94 -38.04
N TYR A 397 11.12 0.17 -37.85
CA TYR A 397 10.68 1.25 -36.97
C TYR A 397 9.32 1.81 -37.37
N TRP A 398 9.13 2.17 -38.65
CA TRP A 398 7.85 2.70 -39.12
C TRP A 398 6.71 1.69 -39.01
N ARG A 399 6.98 0.40 -39.24
CA ARG A 399 6.01 -0.67 -38.98
C ARG A 399 5.59 -0.70 -37.52
N CYS A 400 6.53 -0.63 -36.57
CA CYS A 400 6.21 -0.57 -35.15
C CYS A 400 5.34 0.65 -34.81
N ARG A 401 5.61 1.82 -35.40
CA ARG A 401 4.80 3.04 -35.20
C ARG A 401 3.37 2.87 -35.72
N LEU A 402 3.20 2.26 -36.89
CA LEU A 402 1.88 1.95 -37.46
C LEU A 402 1.11 0.92 -36.64
N VAL A 403 1.81 -0.08 -36.08
CA VAL A 403 1.22 -1.04 -35.13
C VAL A 403 0.73 -0.30 -33.88
N GLY A 404 1.49 0.65 -33.35
CA GLY A 404 1.06 1.51 -32.24
C GLY A 404 -0.23 2.30 -32.56
N LEU A 405 -0.32 2.90 -33.75
CA LEU A 405 -1.54 3.61 -34.19
C LEU A 405 -2.73 2.65 -34.38
N ARG A 406 -2.49 1.45 -34.91
CA ARG A 406 -3.53 0.39 -34.99
C ARG A 406 -4.09 0.10 -33.60
N ASP A 407 -3.22 -0.06 -32.60
CA ASP A 407 -3.67 -0.38 -31.23
C ASP A 407 -4.53 0.72 -30.63
N ILE A 408 -4.27 1.99 -30.98
CA ILE A 408 -5.14 3.12 -30.60
C ILE A 408 -6.53 2.95 -31.21
N VAL A 409 -6.62 2.71 -32.53
CA VAL A 409 -7.91 2.51 -33.23
C VAL A 409 -8.67 1.31 -32.66
N LEU A 410 -7.97 0.20 -32.45
CA LEU A 410 -8.50 -1.00 -31.82
C LEU A 410 -9.05 -0.70 -30.42
N SER A 411 -8.27 -0.04 -29.55
CA SER A 411 -8.69 0.29 -28.18
C SER A 411 -9.99 1.10 -28.12
N VAL A 412 -10.24 1.94 -29.12
CA VAL A 412 -11.40 2.83 -29.22
C VAL A 412 -12.66 2.06 -29.59
N ILE A 413 -12.54 1.08 -30.48
CA ILE A 413 -13.64 0.19 -30.85
C ILE A 413 -14.08 -0.65 -29.64
N PHE A 414 -13.15 -1.00 -28.75
CA PHE A 414 -13.40 -1.92 -27.63
C PHE A 414 -13.98 -1.28 -26.37
N ASP A 415 -13.80 0.02 -26.16
CA ASP A 415 -14.38 0.72 -25.01
C ASP A 415 -15.84 1.12 -25.30
N ASN A 416 -16.71 0.14 -25.59
CA ASN A 416 -18.07 0.42 -26.02
C ASN A 416 -19.12 -0.26 -25.12
N GLN A 417 -20.02 0.56 -24.58
CA GLN A 417 -21.23 0.09 -23.89
C GLN A 417 -22.23 -0.58 -24.86
N TYR A 418 -22.08 -0.40 -26.18
CA TYR A 418 -22.93 -0.98 -27.22
C TYR A 418 -22.86 -2.52 -27.28
N PHE A 419 -21.72 -3.12 -26.89
CA PHE A 419 -21.54 -4.58 -26.89
C PHE A 419 -21.94 -5.26 -25.58
N LEU A 420 -22.54 -4.53 -24.63
CA LEU A 420 -23.14 -5.15 -23.43
C LEU A 420 -24.21 -6.18 -23.86
N GLY A 421 -23.87 -7.47 -23.74
CA GLY A 421 -24.73 -8.59 -24.19
C GLY A 421 -24.59 -8.99 -25.66
N LYS A 422 -23.60 -8.46 -26.40
CA LYS A 422 -23.30 -8.78 -27.82
C LYS A 422 -21.80 -9.03 -28.06
N GLU A 423 -21.16 -9.73 -27.14
CA GLU A 423 -19.72 -9.90 -27.10
C GLU A 423 -19.17 -10.76 -28.27
N GLN A 424 -19.98 -11.65 -28.85
CA GLN A 424 -19.61 -12.42 -30.05
C GLN A 424 -19.48 -11.55 -31.31
N GLU A 425 -20.39 -10.57 -31.49
CA GLU A 425 -20.28 -9.56 -32.56
C GLU A 425 -19.03 -8.68 -32.36
N GLN A 426 -18.66 -8.42 -31.10
CA GLN A 426 -17.48 -7.65 -30.74
C GLN A 426 -16.17 -8.37 -31.10
N GLU A 427 -16.08 -9.67 -30.83
CA GLU A 427 -14.90 -10.48 -31.13
C GLU A 427 -14.73 -10.74 -32.63
N GLU A 428 -15.83 -11.03 -33.34
CA GLU A 428 -15.80 -11.16 -34.81
C GLU A 428 -15.35 -9.84 -35.47
N LEU A 429 -15.83 -8.70 -34.95
CA LEU A 429 -15.38 -7.39 -35.39
C LEU A 429 -13.90 -7.17 -35.03
N LEU A 430 -13.44 -7.59 -33.85
CA LEU A 430 -12.05 -7.48 -33.41
C LEU A 430 -11.12 -8.22 -34.37
N GLU A 431 -11.45 -9.47 -34.69
CA GLU A 431 -10.64 -10.30 -35.57
C GLU A 431 -10.64 -9.75 -37.01
N LYS A 432 -11.80 -9.31 -37.52
CA LYS A 432 -11.90 -8.64 -38.83
C LYS A 432 -11.10 -7.33 -38.87
N SER A 433 -11.21 -6.50 -37.82
CA SER A 433 -10.50 -5.21 -37.72
C SER A 433 -8.99 -5.41 -37.60
N ALA A 434 -8.57 -6.32 -36.72
CA ALA A 434 -7.16 -6.65 -36.53
C ALA A 434 -6.57 -7.25 -37.81
N THR A 435 -7.30 -8.12 -38.50
CA THR A 435 -6.88 -8.69 -39.79
C THR A 435 -6.75 -7.62 -40.87
N LEU A 436 -7.76 -6.77 -41.04
CA LEU A 436 -7.75 -5.66 -42.00
C LEU A 436 -6.55 -4.73 -41.77
N LEU A 437 -6.30 -4.37 -40.50
CA LEU A 437 -5.21 -3.45 -40.14
C LEU A 437 -3.83 -4.12 -40.07
N THR A 438 -3.74 -5.46 -39.98
CA THR A 438 -2.46 -6.19 -39.83
C THR A 438 -1.96 -6.84 -41.12
N GLN A 439 -2.84 -7.22 -42.07
CA GLN A 439 -2.43 -7.85 -43.34
C GLN A 439 -1.43 -7.00 -44.15
N PHE A 440 -1.44 -5.68 -43.98
CA PHE A 440 -0.49 -4.76 -44.62
C PHE A 440 0.93 -4.83 -44.06
N ILE A 441 1.09 -5.27 -42.81
CA ILE A 441 2.36 -5.23 -42.07
C ILE A 441 3.20 -6.50 -42.31
N ASN A 442 2.58 -7.61 -42.76
CA ASN A 442 3.18 -8.95 -42.72
C ASN A 442 3.57 -9.58 -44.09
N ASN A 443 3.23 -9.01 -45.25
CA ASN A 443 3.50 -9.68 -46.54
C ASN A 443 4.87 -9.28 -47.14
N LEU A 444 5.78 -10.27 -47.29
CA LEU A 444 7.19 -10.08 -47.67
C LEU A 444 7.43 -9.82 -49.17
N GLU A 445 6.57 -10.34 -50.06
CA GLU A 445 6.79 -10.31 -51.52
C GLU A 445 6.35 -9.00 -52.19
N GLU A 446 5.53 -8.18 -51.53
CA GLU A 446 4.96 -6.92 -52.06
C GLU A 446 5.64 -5.65 -51.50
N ILE A 447 6.80 -5.79 -50.85
CA ILE A 447 7.40 -4.75 -49.99
C ILE A 447 7.92 -3.53 -50.76
N LYS A 448 8.49 -3.69 -51.96
CA LYS A 448 9.19 -2.59 -52.66
C LYS A 448 8.29 -1.50 -53.24
N GLU A 449 7.15 -1.86 -53.83
CA GLU A 449 6.18 -0.87 -54.36
C GLU A 449 5.41 -0.14 -53.24
N ARG A 450 5.31 -0.75 -52.05
CA ARG A 450 4.56 -0.21 -50.90
C ARG A 450 5.40 0.62 -49.94
N GLU A 451 6.73 0.58 -50.08
CA GLU A 451 7.68 1.39 -49.31
C GLU A 451 7.44 2.88 -49.53
N GLU A 452 7.06 3.34 -50.72
CA GLU A 452 6.74 4.75 -50.98
C GLU A 452 5.47 5.21 -50.25
N THR A 453 4.39 4.41 -50.30
CA THR A 453 3.14 4.72 -49.58
C THR A 453 3.33 4.68 -48.07
N LEU A 454 4.07 3.69 -47.55
CA LEU A 454 4.43 3.58 -46.14
C LEU A 454 5.27 4.78 -45.68
N ASN A 455 6.26 5.19 -46.47
CA ASN A 455 7.09 6.34 -46.18
C ASN A 455 6.29 7.66 -46.20
N SER A 456 5.34 7.81 -47.13
CA SER A 456 4.45 8.98 -47.18
C SER A 456 3.53 9.06 -45.96
N LEU A 457 2.91 7.93 -45.58
CA LEU A 457 2.02 7.87 -44.41
C LEU A 457 2.80 8.07 -43.11
N ALA A 458 4.01 7.50 -43.02
CA ALA A 458 4.96 7.71 -41.92
C ALA A 458 5.39 9.17 -41.75
N GLN A 459 5.72 9.87 -42.85
CA GLN A 459 6.05 11.30 -42.83
C GLN A 459 4.88 12.14 -42.30
N ASN A 460 3.65 11.79 -42.65
CA ASN A 460 2.47 12.51 -42.18
C ASN A 460 2.14 12.28 -40.69
N ILE A 461 2.64 11.19 -40.10
CA ILE A 461 2.43 10.84 -38.68
C ILE A 461 3.43 11.54 -37.76
N GLU A 462 4.61 11.92 -38.27
CA GLU A 462 5.74 12.36 -37.43
C GLU A 462 5.36 13.49 -36.46
N ASN A 463 4.58 14.47 -36.92
CA ASN A 463 4.17 15.65 -36.14
C ASN A 463 2.80 15.48 -35.45
N LEU A 464 2.21 14.29 -35.52
CA LEU A 464 0.93 13.92 -34.90
C LEU A 464 1.07 12.78 -33.88
N ASP A 465 2.23 12.13 -33.84
CA ASP A 465 2.50 11.04 -32.92
C ASP A 465 2.89 11.56 -31.54
N LEU A 466 1.88 11.63 -30.68
CA LEU A 466 2.05 12.08 -29.32
C LEU A 466 2.95 11.17 -28.48
N GLN A 467 2.94 9.85 -28.75
CA GLN A 467 3.78 8.91 -28.02
C GLN A 467 5.25 9.10 -28.36
N TYR A 468 5.56 9.47 -29.60
CA TYR A 468 6.91 9.91 -30.00
C TYR A 468 7.32 11.19 -29.30
N ALA A 469 6.46 12.19 -29.27
CA ALA A 469 6.74 13.44 -28.57
C ALA A 469 7.04 13.15 -27.08
N ILE A 470 6.24 12.31 -26.42
CA ILE A 470 6.46 11.88 -25.03
C ILE A 470 7.83 11.18 -24.89
N ARG A 471 8.13 10.17 -25.72
CA ARG A 471 9.44 9.46 -25.67
C ARG A 471 10.62 10.38 -25.90
N LYS A 472 10.50 11.34 -26.82
CA LYS A 472 11.53 12.34 -27.13
C LYS A 472 11.82 13.24 -25.93
N HIS A 473 10.77 13.68 -25.24
CA HIS A 473 10.90 14.53 -24.04
C HIS A 473 11.35 13.73 -22.81
N ASP A 474 10.90 12.48 -22.65
CA ASP A 474 11.42 11.55 -21.62
C ASP A 474 12.92 11.29 -21.84
N PHE A 475 13.34 11.05 -23.08
CA PHE A 475 14.75 10.90 -23.43
C PHE A 475 15.55 12.16 -23.11
N LEU A 476 15.05 13.34 -23.49
CA LEU A 476 15.69 14.61 -23.17
C LEU A 476 15.85 14.79 -21.65
N LEU A 477 14.78 14.54 -20.89
CA LEU A 477 14.81 14.62 -19.43
C LEU A 477 15.79 13.61 -18.83
N SER A 478 15.93 12.41 -19.42
CA SER A 478 16.91 11.41 -18.99
C SER A 478 18.35 11.85 -19.25
N GLN A 479 18.64 12.53 -20.37
CA GLN A 479 19.97 13.06 -20.68
C GLN A 479 20.32 14.21 -19.73
N ILE A 480 19.38 15.14 -19.49
CA ILE A 480 19.54 16.23 -18.50
C ILE A 480 19.73 15.64 -17.10
N SER A 481 18.95 14.63 -16.73
CA SER A 481 19.09 13.92 -15.45
C SER A 481 20.46 13.23 -15.32
N SER A 482 21.01 12.69 -16.41
CA SER A 482 22.35 12.12 -16.42
C SER A 482 23.41 13.20 -16.21
N LEU A 483 23.29 14.36 -16.87
CA LEU A 483 24.19 15.50 -16.65
C LEU A 483 24.10 16.03 -15.21
N MET A 484 22.88 16.08 -14.64
CA MET A 484 22.67 16.38 -13.23
C MET A 484 23.37 15.35 -12.35
N SER A 485 23.24 14.05 -12.64
CA SER A 485 23.89 12.98 -11.88
C SER A 485 25.42 12.99 -12.02
N ASP A 486 25.95 13.34 -13.18
CA ASP A 486 27.38 13.52 -13.40
C ASP A 486 27.91 14.72 -12.62
N ALA A 487 27.14 15.82 -12.59
CA ALA A 487 27.44 16.98 -11.74
C ALA A 487 27.34 16.64 -10.24
N ILE A 488 26.54 15.63 -9.85
CA ILE A 488 26.50 15.09 -8.48
C ILE A 488 27.77 14.29 -8.16
N THR A 489 28.22 13.44 -9.10
CA THR A 489 29.28 12.45 -8.85
C THR A 489 30.69 12.98 -9.05
N LYS A 490 30.89 14.02 -9.87
CA LYS A 490 32.21 14.59 -10.20
C LYS A 490 32.66 15.73 -9.29
N ASP A 491 32.01 15.91 -8.13
CA ASP A 491 32.45 16.86 -7.08
C ASP A 491 32.67 18.30 -7.60
N THR A 492 31.95 18.69 -8.66
CA THR A 492 31.93 20.08 -9.11
C THR A 492 30.99 20.84 -8.20
N ASP A 493 31.60 21.58 -7.29
CA ASP A 493 31.06 22.43 -6.24
C ASP A 493 30.17 23.62 -6.74
N ASP A 494 29.68 23.52 -7.98
CA ASP A 494 28.97 24.55 -8.72
C ASP A 494 27.45 24.36 -8.60
N ILE A 495 26.92 24.83 -7.46
CA ILE A 495 25.47 24.91 -7.19
C ILE A 495 24.75 25.57 -8.37
N THR A 496 25.37 26.58 -8.99
CA THR A 496 24.82 27.34 -10.10
C THR A 496 24.47 26.40 -11.25
N LYS A 497 25.42 25.55 -11.69
CA LYS A 497 25.17 24.57 -12.76
C LYS A 497 24.06 23.59 -12.41
N TYR A 498 24.06 23.05 -11.19
CA TYR A 498 23.01 22.12 -10.77
C TYR A 498 21.62 22.80 -10.74
N THR A 499 21.53 24.02 -10.22
CA THR A 499 20.29 24.79 -10.18
C THR A 499 19.81 25.15 -11.58
N GLU A 500 20.71 25.50 -12.49
CA GLU A 500 20.41 25.71 -13.91
C GLU A 500 19.88 24.41 -14.55
N TRP A 501 20.54 23.27 -14.33
CA TRP A 501 20.06 21.97 -14.80
C TRP A 501 18.69 21.60 -14.25
N LYS A 502 18.48 21.82 -12.95
CA LYS A 502 17.20 21.55 -12.30
C LYS A 502 16.10 22.45 -12.86
N ASN A 503 16.38 23.73 -13.06
CA ASN A 503 15.42 24.67 -13.64
C ASN A 503 15.05 24.28 -15.08
N LEU A 504 16.04 23.86 -15.88
CA LEU A 504 15.81 23.35 -17.23
C LEU A 504 14.99 22.05 -17.19
N ALA A 505 15.39 21.08 -16.35
CA ALA A 505 14.68 19.82 -16.16
C ALA A 505 13.21 20.08 -15.76
N ASN A 506 12.97 20.96 -14.80
CA ASN A 506 11.63 21.36 -14.38
C ASN A 506 10.81 21.87 -15.57
N LYS A 507 11.35 22.81 -16.37
CA LYS A 507 10.66 23.35 -17.55
C LYS A 507 10.37 22.28 -18.60
N ILE A 508 11.30 21.35 -18.85
CA ILE A 508 11.08 20.21 -19.76
C ILE A 508 10.03 19.24 -19.19
N THR A 509 10.05 18.97 -17.88
CA THR A 509 9.01 18.19 -17.19
C THR A 509 7.63 18.82 -17.38
N TRP A 510 7.50 20.15 -17.25
CA TRP A 510 6.23 20.84 -17.50
C TRP A 510 5.71 20.58 -18.92
N LEU A 511 6.59 20.62 -19.93
CA LEU A 511 6.22 20.31 -21.32
C LEU A 511 5.83 18.84 -21.49
N LEU A 512 6.52 17.93 -20.82
CA LEU A 512 6.19 16.49 -20.80
C LEU A 512 4.82 16.24 -20.13
N GLU A 513 4.52 16.89 -19.01
CA GLU A 513 3.22 16.80 -18.35
C GLU A 513 2.11 17.37 -19.25
N LEU A 514 2.38 18.47 -19.97
CA LEU A 514 1.46 18.98 -20.97
C LEU A 514 1.18 17.94 -22.07
N LEU A 515 2.21 17.25 -22.57
CA LEU A 515 2.03 16.15 -23.55
C LEU A 515 1.19 15.01 -22.99
N LYS A 516 1.36 14.63 -21.72
CA LYS A 516 0.55 13.60 -21.05
C LYS A 516 -0.90 14.03 -20.87
N VAL A 517 -1.14 15.30 -20.54
CA VAL A 517 -2.47 15.88 -20.47
C VAL A 517 -3.13 15.84 -21.85
N ILE A 518 -2.42 16.26 -22.91
CA ILE A 518 -2.89 16.13 -24.30
C ILE A 518 -3.22 14.65 -24.61
N ASP A 519 -2.41 13.69 -24.16
CA ASP A 519 -2.62 12.25 -24.40
C ASP A 519 -3.89 11.74 -23.76
N GLN A 520 -4.16 12.18 -22.53
CA GLN A 520 -5.41 11.88 -21.86
C GLN A 520 -6.61 12.49 -22.60
N PHE A 521 -6.51 13.75 -23.05
CA PHE A 521 -7.58 14.39 -23.83
C PHE A 521 -7.83 13.70 -25.17
N VAL A 522 -6.77 13.35 -25.91
CA VAL A 522 -6.88 12.57 -27.15
C VAL A 522 -7.60 11.26 -26.84
N LYS A 523 -7.19 10.52 -25.81
CA LYS A 523 -7.87 9.28 -25.40
C LYS A 523 -9.35 9.50 -25.06
N GLU A 524 -9.71 10.59 -24.39
CA GLU A 524 -11.10 10.92 -24.07
C GLU A 524 -11.94 11.23 -25.33
N VAL A 525 -11.40 12.02 -26.26
CA VAL A 525 -12.06 12.32 -27.55
C VAL A 525 -12.21 11.05 -28.37
N MET A 526 -11.15 10.25 -28.44
CA MET A 526 -11.15 8.96 -29.11
C MET A 526 -12.22 8.02 -28.52
N LYS A 527 -12.45 8.06 -27.21
CA LYS A 527 -13.51 7.32 -26.50
C LYS A 527 -14.89 7.96 -26.58
N SER A 528 -15.08 9.06 -27.31
CA SER A 528 -16.40 9.66 -27.44
C SER A 528 -17.30 8.83 -28.36
N GLU A 529 -18.60 8.78 -28.03
CA GLU A 529 -19.57 7.98 -28.79
C GLU A 529 -19.59 8.28 -30.31
N PRO A 530 -19.56 9.54 -30.78
CA PRO A 530 -19.55 9.85 -32.21
C PRO A 530 -18.31 9.30 -32.92
N VAL A 531 -17.14 9.39 -32.29
CA VAL A 531 -15.89 8.88 -32.85
C VAL A 531 -15.91 7.36 -32.93
N ARG A 532 -16.37 6.69 -31.87
CA ARG A 532 -16.53 5.22 -31.83
C ARG A 532 -17.45 4.71 -32.94
N GLN A 533 -18.63 5.33 -33.08
CA GLN A 533 -19.62 4.95 -34.09
C GLN A 533 -19.07 5.10 -35.51
N LYS A 534 -18.29 6.16 -35.79
CA LYS A 534 -17.69 6.36 -37.10
C LYS A 534 -16.63 5.31 -37.43
N PHE A 535 -15.75 4.97 -36.48
CA PHE A 535 -14.81 3.86 -36.67
C PHE A 535 -15.53 2.53 -36.89
N TYR A 536 -16.60 2.27 -36.15
CA TYR A 536 -17.44 1.09 -36.36
C TYR A 536 -18.03 1.04 -37.78
N GLN A 537 -18.60 2.15 -38.26
CA GLN A 537 -19.14 2.27 -39.62
C GLN A 537 -18.07 2.01 -40.69
N LEU A 538 -16.90 2.67 -40.58
CA LEU A 538 -15.80 2.52 -41.54
C LEU A 538 -15.26 1.08 -41.63
N ILE A 539 -15.35 0.33 -40.53
CA ILE A 539 -14.88 -1.05 -40.47
C ILE A 539 -15.95 -2.04 -40.97
N THR A 540 -17.23 -1.76 -40.73
CA THR A 540 -18.35 -2.63 -41.10
C THR A 540 -18.90 -2.39 -42.50
N GLU A 541 -18.50 -1.31 -43.17
CA GLU A 541 -18.86 -1.02 -44.59
C GLU A 541 -18.55 -2.24 -45.48
N GLU A 542 -19.53 -2.75 -46.25
CA GLU A 542 -19.35 -3.92 -47.12
C GLU A 542 -18.34 -3.63 -48.24
N GLU A 543 -17.51 -4.62 -48.60
CA GLU A 543 -16.57 -4.50 -49.72
C GLU A 543 -17.33 -4.68 -51.03
N GLU A 544 -17.30 -3.68 -51.93
CA GLU A 544 -17.94 -3.79 -53.26
C GLU A 544 -17.30 -4.87 -54.14
N ASP A 545 -16.01 -5.17 -53.92
CA ASP A 545 -15.27 -6.27 -54.52
C ASP A 545 -14.23 -6.81 -53.54
N ASN A 546 -14.09 -8.14 -53.42
CA ASN A 546 -13.17 -8.83 -52.49
C ASN A 546 -11.70 -8.83 -53.00
N ASN A 547 -11.30 -7.75 -53.67
CA ASN A 547 -9.98 -7.58 -54.27
C ASN A 547 -9.03 -6.81 -53.31
N GLN A 548 -7.74 -6.80 -53.61
CA GLN A 548 -6.73 -6.16 -52.75
C GLN A 548 -6.84 -4.62 -52.74
N GLU A 549 -7.36 -4.04 -53.82
CA GLU A 549 -7.47 -2.59 -54.03
C GLU A 549 -8.59 -1.97 -53.19
N SER A 550 -9.76 -2.60 -53.14
CA SER A 550 -10.88 -2.26 -52.25
C SER A 550 -10.45 -2.29 -50.77
N ARG A 551 -9.71 -3.32 -50.36
CA ARG A 551 -9.12 -3.42 -49.00
C ARG A 551 -8.07 -2.33 -48.72
N ASN A 552 -7.29 -1.91 -49.70
CA ASN A 552 -6.37 -0.77 -49.56
C ASN A 552 -7.14 0.54 -49.33
N LEU A 553 -8.16 0.81 -50.14
CA LEU A 553 -8.97 2.02 -50.07
C LEU A 553 -9.68 2.14 -48.71
N LYS A 554 -10.26 1.04 -48.20
CA LYS A 554 -10.91 1.00 -46.89
C LYS A 554 -9.95 1.31 -45.74
N ARG A 555 -8.74 0.75 -45.79
CA ARG A 555 -7.67 1.07 -44.82
C ARG A 555 -7.28 2.54 -44.87
N GLU A 556 -7.12 3.09 -46.07
CA GLU A 556 -6.78 4.48 -46.28
C GLU A 556 -7.85 5.40 -45.67
N LYS A 557 -9.15 5.10 -45.85
CA LYS A 557 -10.24 5.82 -45.19
C LYS A 557 -10.10 5.82 -43.65
N ILE A 558 -9.77 4.68 -43.04
CA ILE A 558 -9.62 4.55 -41.58
C ILE A 558 -8.45 5.39 -41.06
N TYR A 559 -7.28 5.28 -41.69
CA TYR A 559 -6.10 6.07 -41.29
C TYR A 559 -6.29 7.57 -41.57
N ASN A 560 -6.88 7.94 -42.71
CA ASN A 560 -7.18 9.34 -43.02
C ASN A 560 -8.16 9.94 -42.01
N TYR A 561 -9.16 9.17 -41.56
CA TYR A 561 -10.07 9.61 -40.50
C TYR A 561 -9.34 9.81 -39.16
N LEU A 562 -8.48 8.87 -38.76
CA LEU A 562 -7.65 9.01 -37.54
C LEU A 562 -6.75 10.24 -37.62
N LEU A 563 -6.03 10.43 -38.73
CA LEU A 563 -5.12 11.57 -38.93
C LEU A 563 -5.88 12.90 -38.92
N ALA A 564 -7.05 12.96 -39.56
CA ALA A 564 -7.89 14.15 -39.57
C ALA A 564 -8.43 14.48 -38.16
N LEU A 565 -8.78 13.47 -37.37
CA LEU A 565 -9.20 13.64 -35.98
C LEU A 565 -8.04 14.12 -35.09
N LEU A 566 -6.84 13.57 -35.26
CA LEU A 566 -5.64 14.04 -34.54
C LEU A 566 -5.30 15.48 -34.92
N ARG A 567 -5.34 15.84 -36.20
CA ARG A 567 -5.17 17.24 -36.65
C ARG A 567 -6.23 18.17 -36.08
N LEU A 568 -7.49 17.76 -36.03
CA LEU A 568 -8.56 18.56 -35.42
C LEU A 568 -8.28 18.88 -33.94
N ILE A 569 -7.64 17.96 -33.21
CA ILE A 569 -7.30 18.12 -31.79
C ILE A 569 -5.99 18.89 -31.61
N LEU A 570 -4.97 18.58 -32.40
CA LEU A 570 -3.60 19.01 -32.22
C LEU A 570 -3.23 20.26 -33.01
N ASP A 571 -3.96 20.63 -34.05
CA ASP A 571 -3.64 21.82 -34.85
C ASP A 571 -3.94 23.10 -34.08
N SER A 572 -3.03 24.06 -34.23
CA SER A 572 -3.00 25.27 -33.42
C SER A 572 -4.10 26.28 -33.79
N GLN A 573 -4.57 26.30 -35.06
CA GLN A 573 -5.71 27.11 -35.50
C GLN A 573 -6.99 26.29 -35.70
N ASP A 574 -8.13 26.98 -35.81
CA ASP A 574 -9.26 26.39 -36.51
C ASP A 574 -8.78 26.05 -37.92
N LEU A 575 -8.74 24.77 -38.28
CA LEU A 575 -8.60 24.39 -39.67
C LEU A 575 -9.77 25.04 -40.42
N ALA A 576 -9.52 26.21 -41.01
CA ALA A 576 -10.50 26.93 -41.81
C ALA A 576 -10.98 26.04 -42.98
N ASP A 577 -10.22 24.99 -43.32
CA ASP A 577 -10.52 24.04 -44.39
C ASP A 577 -10.17 22.58 -44.04
N VAL A 578 -10.62 22.03 -42.90
CA VAL A 578 -10.87 20.56 -42.88
C VAL A 578 -12.22 20.33 -43.57
N THR A 579 -12.23 20.54 -44.88
CA THR A 579 -13.21 19.92 -45.78
C THR A 579 -12.84 18.45 -45.96
N VAL A 580 -12.79 17.69 -44.86
CA VAL A 580 -12.82 16.24 -44.96
C VAL A 580 -14.28 15.86 -44.90
N GLU A 581 -14.84 15.48 -46.05
CA GLU A 581 -16.21 14.96 -46.17
C GLU A 581 -16.54 13.88 -45.11
N ASN A 582 -15.52 13.18 -44.60
CA ASN A 582 -15.64 12.14 -43.58
C ASN A 582 -15.87 12.63 -42.13
N LEU A 583 -15.72 13.93 -41.82
CA LEU A 583 -15.91 14.47 -40.45
C LEU A 583 -17.23 15.23 -40.26
N LYS A 584 -18.05 15.38 -41.31
CA LYS A 584 -19.31 16.17 -41.30
C LYS A 584 -20.36 15.71 -40.26
N GLU A 585 -20.25 14.49 -39.75
CA GLU A 585 -21.22 13.85 -38.83
C GLU A 585 -20.80 13.88 -37.35
N LEU A 586 -19.63 14.43 -37.01
CA LEU A 586 -19.19 14.52 -35.63
C LEU A 586 -19.95 15.61 -34.86
N ASP A 587 -20.20 15.37 -33.57
CA ASP A 587 -20.68 16.41 -32.65
C ASP A 587 -19.56 17.44 -32.40
N PHE A 588 -19.45 18.39 -33.32
CA PHE A 588 -18.48 19.47 -33.28
C PHE A 588 -18.64 20.33 -32.03
N VAL A 589 -19.80 20.37 -31.38
CA VAL A 589 -20.00 21.14 -30.14
C VAL A 589 -19.19 20.51 -29.01
N LYS A 590 -19.27 19.19 -28.83
CA LYS A 590 -18.51 18.48 -27.80
C LYS A 590 -17.01 18.50 -28.08
N ILE A 591 -16.59 18.26 -29.32
CA ILE A 591 -15.17 18.29 -29.70
C ILE A 591 -14.59 19.70 -29.57
N ASN A 592 -15.30 20.74 -30.01
CA ASN A 592 -14.86 22.14 -29.82
C ASN A 592 -14.82 22.55 -28.35
N SER A 593 -15.75 22.06 -27.52
CA SER A 593 -15.72 22.27 -26.07
C SER A 593 -14.47 21.65 -25.44
N ILE A 594 -14.16 20.39 -25.77
CA ILE A 594 -12.95 19.70 -25.27
C ILE A 594 -11.69 20.41 -25.76
N ARG A 595 -11.66 20.82 -27.03
CA ARG A 595 -10.56 21.60 -27.60
C ARG A 595 -10.40 22.96 -26.91
N GLY A 596 -11.50 23.64 -26.58
CA GLY A 596 -11.49 24.88 -25.80
C GLY A 596 -10.95 24.67 -24.38
N GLN A 597 -11.30 23.57 -23.72
CA GLN A 597 -10.75 23.20 -22.42
C GLN A 597 -9.25 22.91 -22.50
N LEU A 598 -8.80 22.15 -23.49
CA LEU A 598 -7.38 21.88 -23.73
C LEU A 598 -6.61 23.18 -23.97
N ARG A 599 -7.10 24.06 -24.85
CA ARG A 599 -6.48 25.36 -25.13
C ARG A 599 -6.44 26.26 -23.91
N ASN A 600 -7.50 26.29 -23.10
CA ASN A 600 -7.49 27.03 -21.83
C ASN A 600 -6.47 26.45 -20.85
N ARG A 601 -6.36 25.12 -20.76
CA ARG A 601 -5.39 24.45 -19.88
C ARG A 601 -3.95 24.72 -20.33
N VAL A 602 -3.67 24.61 -21.63
CA VAL A 602 -2.40 25.02 -22.25
C VAL A 602 -2.10 26.49 -21.95
N LYS A 603 -3.08 27.39 -22.11
CA LYS A 603 -2.92 28.83 -21.87
C LYS A 603 -2.64 29.15 -20.39
N VAL A 604 -3.36 28.52 -19.46
CA VAL A 604 -3.12 28.65 -18.01
C VAL A 604 -1.72 28.16 -17.67
N MET A 605 -1.33 26.99 -18.17
CA MET A 605 0.01 26.42 -17.96
C MET A 605 1.13 27.26 -18.60
N ALA A 606 0.86 27.96 -19.71
CA ALA A 606 1.82 28.83 -20.39
C ALA A 606 1.97 30.23 -19.75
N LEU A 607 0.90 30.77 -19.15
CA LEU A 607 0.89 32.10 -18.50
C LEU A 607 1.78 32.13 -17.24
N ASP A 608 1.94 31.01 -16.54
CA ASP A 608 2.76 30.92 -15.33
C ASP A 608 4.29 30.90 -15.59
N GLN A 609 4.73 30.75 -16.85
CA GLN A 609 6.13 30.54 -17.21
C GLN A 609 6.70 31.56 -18.22
N ASP A 610 5.93 32.62 -18.54
CA ASP A 610 6.34 33.71 -19.45
C ASP A 610 6.75 33.22 -20.87
N TRP A 611 6.06 32.21 -21.39
CA TRP A 611 6.37 31.59 -22.68
C TRP A 611 5.67 32.25 -23.87
N GLU A 612 6.18 33.40 -24.33
CA GLU A 612 5.85 33.95 -25.66
C GLU A 612 6.15 32.96 -26.82
N ALA A 613 6.92 31.90 -26.57
CA ALA A 613 7.24 30.87 -27.56
C ALA A 613 6.05 29.93 -27.89
N LEU A 614 5.04 29.84 -27.03
CA LEU A 614 3.81 29.07 -27.31
C LEU A 614 2.74 29.92 -28.01
N THR A 615 3.08 31.14 -28.47
CA THR A 615 2.17 31.97 -29.25
C THR A 615 1.92 31.31 -30.61
N ILE A 616 0.66 30.97 -30.85
CA ILE A 616 0.23 30.14 -31.97
C ILE A 616 0.27 30.94 -33.29
N THR A 617 1.03 30.43 -34.27
CA THR A 617 1.11 30.94 -35.65
C THR A 617 0.37 30.01 -36.63
N THR A 618 -0.06 30.53 -37.78
CA THR A 618 -0.80 29.79 -38.82
C THR A 618 -0.01 28.59 -39.34
N GLY A 619 -0.57 27.36 -39.23
CA GLY A 619 -0.09 26.18 -39.96
C GLY A 619 0.73 25.15 -39.16
N GLU A 620 0.90 25.32 -37.85
CA GLU A 620 1.69 24.40 -37.00
C GLU A 620 0.81 23.59 -36.03
N THR A 621 1.31 22.43 -35.58
CA THR A 621 0.66 21.63 -34.53
C THR A 621 1.11 22.06 -33.12
N ILE A 622 0.31 21.76 -32.09
CA ILE A 622 0.68 21.96 -30.68
C ILE A 622 1.96 21.16 -30.34
N LEU A 623 2.16 19.99 -30.95
CA LEU A 623 3.36 19.18 -30.72
C LEU A 623 4.62 19.85 -31.28
N GLU A 624 4.54 20.41 -32.49
CA GLU A 624 5.63 21.19 -33.08
C GLU A 624 5.97 22.42 -32.21
N LYS A 625 4.96 23.10 -31.66
CA LYS A 625 5.18 24.22 -30.74
C LYS A 625 5.88 23.80 -29.44
N ILE A 626 5.48 22.68 -28.85
CA ILE A 626 6.14 22.12 -27.67
C ILE A 626 7.60 21.77 -28.00
N GLU A 627 7.85 21.19 -29.17
CA GLU A 627 9.21 20.88 -29.63
C GLU A 627 10.05 22.14 -29.86
N GLN A 628 9.51 23.17 -30.50
CA GLN A 628 10.17 24.48 -30.66
C GLN A 628 10.47 25.14 -29.31
N ALA A 629 9.55 25.05 -28.35
CA ALA A 629 9.76 25.55 -26.99
C ALA A 629 10.90 24.80 -26.30
N SER A 630 10.94 23.47 -26.40
CA SER A 630 12.05 22.64 -25.90
C SER A 630 13.38 23.01 -26.56
N ALA A 631 13.42 23.15 -27.89
CA ALA A 631 14.63 23.54 -28.61
C ALA A 631 15.13 24.93 -28.17
N LYS A 632 14.22 25.91 -28.05
CA LYS A 632 14.53 27.26 -27.56
C LYS A 632 15.12 27.19 -26.15
N LEU A 633 14.48 26.46 -25.23
CA LEU A 633 14.99 26.24 -23.89
C LEU A 633 16.40 25.66 -23.92
N LEU A 634 16.71 24.68 -24.77
CA LEU A 634 18.07 24.11 -24.84
C LEU A 634 19.11 25.10 -25.39
N THR A 635 18.73 25.95 -26.34
CA THR A 635 19.66 26.92 -26.97
C THR A 635 19.91 28.19 -26.15
N GLU A 636 18.93 28.64 -25.36
CA GLU A 636 19.01 29.87 -24.54
C GLU A 636 19.59 29.62 -23.14
N GLN A 637 20.50 28.66 -23.02
CA GLN A 637 21.17 28.36 -21.75
C GLN A 637 22.40 29.25 -21.53
N SER A 638 22.77 29.46 -20.26
CA SER A 638 23.94 30.24 -19.87
C SER A 638 25.23 29.59 -20.36
N ASP A 639 26.29 30.39 -20.53
CA ASP A 639 27.61 29.89 -20.95
C ASP A 639 28.17 28.83 -19.98
N ASN A 640 27.69 28.78 -18.73
CA ASN A 640 28.13 27.82 -17.70
C ASN A 640 27.78 26.36 -18.00
N ILE A 641 26.66 26.11 -18.68
CA ILE A 641 26.16 24.75 -19.01
C ILE A 641 26.12 24.48 -20.53
N LYS A 642 26.45 25.49 -21.34
CA LYS A 642 26.36 25.45 -22.80
C LYS A 642 27.22 24.37 -23.46
N GLU A 643 28.46 24.19 -23.01
CA GLU A 643 29.34 23.13 -23.54
C GLU A 643 28.82 21.71 -23.24
N ASN A 644 28.10 21.54 -22.12
CA ASN A 644 27.55 20.25 -21.71
C ASN A 644 26.20 19.93 -22.37
N ILE A 645 25.41 20.95 -22.76
CA ILE A 645 24.13 20.76 -23.45
C ILE A 645 24.32 20.50 -24.95
N GLU A 646 25.40 20.97 -25.57
CA GLU A 646 25.62 20.85 -27.02
C GLU A 646 25.47 19.40 -27.55
N PRO A 647 26.05 18.38 -26.90
CA PRO A 647 25.82 16.97 -27.27
C PRO A 647 24.36 16.53 -27.09
N VAL A 648 23.67 17.06 -26.08
CA VAL A 648 22.25 16.76 -25.81
C VAL A 648 21.36 17.37 -26.89
N ILE A 649 21.64 18.59 -27.35
CA ILE A 649 20.95 19.24 -28.47
C ILE A 649 21.09 18.37 -29.73
N GLY A 650 22.31 17.96 -30.07
CA GLY A 650 22.55 17.12 -31.25
C GLY A 650 21.80 15.79 -31.19
N LYS A 651 21.69 15.17 -30.00
CA LYS A 651 20.89 13.95 -29.80
C LYS A 651 19.39 14.21 -29.84
N PHE A 652 18.92 15.34 -29.30
CA PHE A 652 17.51 15.74 -29.33
C PHE A 652 17.03 15.99 -30.76
N GLU A 653 17.82 16.71 -31.57
CA GLU A 653 17.54 16.93 -33.00
C GLU A 653 17.53 15.61 -33.79
N LYS A 654 18.48 14.71 -33.49
CA LYS A 654 18.61 13.40 -34.13
C LYS A 654 17.84 12.29 -33.43
N PHE A 655 16.89 12.62 -32.55
CA PHE A 655 16.19 11.63 -31.72
C PHE A 655 15.46 10.58 -32.56
N GLN A 656 15.00 10.91 -33.76
CA GLN A 656 14.39 9.93 -34.66
C GLN A 656 15.31 8.73 -34.97
N LEU A 657 16.62 8.95 -35.11
CA LEU A 657 17.60 7.88 -35.34
C LEU A 657 17.78 7.00 -34.09
N ILE A 658 17.64 7.62 -32.91
CA ILE A 658 17.70 6.96 -31.61
C ILE A 658 16.42 6.11 -31.41
N ASP A 659 15.23 6.70 -31.63
CA ASP A 659 13.93 6.05 -31.54
C ASP A 659 13.79 4.88 -32.55
N GLN A 660 14.43 4.98 -33.72
CA GLN A 660 14.50 3.88 -34.71
C GLN A 660 15.06 2.59 -34.13
N VAL A 661 16.04 2.68 -33.24
CA VAL A 661 16.63 1.52 -32.59
C VAL A 661 15.81 1.14 -31.36
N ILE A 662 15.47 2.11 -30.52
CA ILE A 662 14.95 1.84 -29.16
C ILE A 662 13.46 1.51 -29.14
N TYR A 663 12.64 2.21 -29.93
CA TYR A 663 11.19 2.07 -29.87
C TYR A 663 10.68 0.66 -30.18
N PRO A 664 11.18 -0.06 -31.21
CA PRO A 664 10.76 -1.45 -31.45
C PRO A 664 10.97 -2.35 -30.23
N TYR A 665 12.12 -2.21 -29.54
CA TYR A 665 12.38 -2.96 -28.31
C TYR A 665 11.50 -2.50 -27.16
N GLN A 666 11.37 -1.19 -26.94
CA GLN A 666 10.56 -0.62 -25.87
C GLN A 666 9.09 -1.03 -25.99
N TYR A 667 8.53 -0.94 -27.20
CA TYR A 667 7.16 -1.32 -27.51
C TYR A 667 6.91 -2.82 -27.27
N LEU A 668 7.82 -3.70 -27.72
CA LEU A 668 7.67 -5.16 -27.54
C LEU A 668 7.96 -5.63 -26.10
N SER A 669 8.76 -4.89 -25.35
CA SER A 669 9.15 -5.25 -23.98
C SER A 669 8.24 -4.67 -22.90
N ASP A 670 7.37 -3.71 -23.25
CA ASP A 670 6.49 -2.90 -22.39
C ASP A 670 7.23 -2.22 -21.23
N ILE A 671 8.47 -1.79 -21.49
CA ILE A 671 9.31 -1.09 -20.51
C ILE A 671 8.96 0.40 -20.57
N ARG A 672 8.30 0.91 -19.52
CA ARG A 672 8.03 2.34 -19.34
C ARG A 672 8.85 3.00 -18.25
N ASN A 673 9.33 2.22 -17.27
CA ASN A 673 10.18 2.70 -16.19
C ASN A 673 11.61 2.18 -16.38
N THR A 674 12.60 3.06 -16.20
CA THR A 674 14.02 2.79 -16.45
C THR A 674 14.82 2.53 -15.16
N SER A 675 14.20 2.67 -13.98
CA SER A 675 14.82 2.42 -12.69
C SER A 675 14.53 0.99 -12.18
N PRO A 676 15.55 0.19 -11.81
CA PRO A 676 15.32 -1.12 -11.23
C PRO A 676 14.63 -1.03 -9.87
N ILE A 677 13.72 -1.96 -9.60
CA ILE A 677 12.99 -2.05 -8.34
C ILE A 677 13.83 -2.84 -7.33
N LYS A 678 14.19 -2.20 -6.22
CA LYS A 678 14.82 -2.88 -5.07
C LYS A 678 13.74 -3.42 -4.15
N LEU A 679 13.82 -4.69 -3.77
CA LEU A 679 12.86 -5.34 -2.89
C LEU A 679 13.43 -5.49 -1.48
N VAL A 680 12.64 -5.14 -0.47
CA VAL A 680 13.01 -5.23 0.94
C VAL A 680 11.87 -5.87 1.75
N ARG A 681 12.17 -6.95 2.50
CA ARG A 681 11.24 -7.51 3.49
C ARG A 681 11.39 -6.76 4.81
N ILE A 682 10.27 -6.56 5.49
CA ILE A 682 10.23 -6.17 6.90
C ILE A 682 9.60 -7.31 7.68
N SER A 683 10.36 -7.85 8.64
CA SER A 683 9.87 -8.80 9.63
C SER A 683 10.68 -8.67 10.92
N PRO A 684 10.14 -9.12 12.08
CA PRO A 684 10.88 -9.16 13.34
C PRO A 684 12.20 -9.94 13.25
N ASN A 685 12.26 -10.97 12.41
CA ASN A 685 13.43 -11.81 12.22
C ASN A 685 14.50 -11.18 11.31
N ASP A 686 14.12 -10.25 10.43
CA ASP A 686 15.08 -9.57 9.53
C ASP A 686 15.73 -8.34 10.18
N ALA A 687 15.15 -7.81 11.26
CA ALA A 687 15.61 -6.60 11.93
C ALA A 687 16.69 -6.89 12.98
N ASP A 688 17.93 -7.11 12.52
CA ASP A 688 19.09 -7.56 13.31
C ASP A 688 20.13 -6.45 13.64
N LYS A 689 19.68 -5.20 13.81
CA LYS A 689 20.53 -4.04 14.16
C LYS A 689 19.98 -3.31 15.38
N GLY A 690 20.86 -2.54 16.03
CA GLY A 690 20.57 -1.82 17.25
C GLY A 690 20.04 -2.74 18.35
N PHE A 691 19.00 -2.32 19.06
CA PHE A 691 18.41 -3.11 20.15
C PHE A 691 17.61 -4.34 19.71
N GLY A 692 17.38 -4.54 18.42
CA GLY A 692 16.75 -5.74 17.86
C GLY A 692 17.74 -6.87 17.58
N LYS A 693 19.05 -6.59 17.64
CA LYS A 693 20.10 -7.55 17.28
C LYS A 693 20.03 -8.83 18.12
N GLY A 694 20.01 -9.97 17.44
CA GLY A 694 19.93 -11.30 18.03
C GLY A 694 18.56 -11.68 18.62
N LYS A 695 17.52 -10.86 18.44
CA LYS A 695 16.17 -11.14 18.94
C LYS A 695 15.23 -11.59 17.83
N GLY A 696 14.54 -12.71 18.04
CA GLY A 696 13.54 -13.23 17.10
C GLY A 696 12.10 -12.80 17.40
N LEU A 697 11.16 -13.30 16.58
CA LEU A 697 9.72 -13.08 16.73
C LEU A 697 9.20 -13.34 18.16
N GLU A 698 9.55 -14.48 18.75
CA GLU A 698 9.06 -14.91 20.08
C GLU A 698 9.56 -14.02 21.23
N GLU A 699 10.69 -13.34 21.06
CA GLU A 699 11.25 -12.42 22.06
C GLU A 699 10.71 -11.00 21.91
N LYS A 700 10.29 -10.64 20.70
CA LYS A 700 9.80 -9.30 20.36
C LYS A 700 8.29 -9.18 20.53
N LEU A 701 7.51 -10.13 20.01
CA LEU A 701 6.06 -9.98 19.83
C LEU A 701 5.25 -11.03 20.60
N ALA A 702 4.50 -10.58 21.61
CA ALA A 702 3.50 -11.43 22.26
C ALA A 702 2.26 -11.62 21.36
N GLY A 703 2.07 -10.73 20.38
CA GLY A 703 1.01 -10.77 19.38
C GLY A 703 0.93 -12.09 18.61
N ASP A 704 2.05 -12.78 18.41
CA ASP A 704 2.12 -14.02 17.64
C ASP A 704 1.42 -15.21 18.33
N GLN A 705 1.17 -15.11 19.64
CA GLN A 705 0.50 -16.17 20.38
C GLN A 705 -0.93 -16.43 19.92
N PHE A 706 -1.39 -17.65 20.17
CA PHE A 706 -2.74 -18.10 19.80
C PHE A 706 -3.04 -17.90 18.30
N ARG A 707 -2.07 -18.22 17.43
CA ARG A 707 -2.13 -18.00 15.97
C ARG A 707 -2.31 -16.52 15.62
N ALA A 708 -1.40 -15.68 16.09
CA ALA A 708 -1.40 -14.24 15.85
C ALA A 708 -2.60 -13.48 16.43
N PHE A 709 -3.23 -13.96 17.51
CA PHE A 709 -4.32 -13.26 18.22
C PHE A 709 -3.90 -12.67 19.58
N GLY A 710 -2.68 -12.97 20.04
CA GLY A 710 -2.20 -12.62 21.37
C GLY A 710 -2.38 -11.14 21.69
N GLY A 711 -2.14 -10.27 20.70
CA GLY A 711 -2.17 -8.82 20.88
C GLY A 711 -3.50 -8.30 21.42
N PHE A 712 -4.63 -8.96 21.12
CA PHE A 712 -5.93 -8.47 21.60
C PHE A 712 -6.24 -8.79 23.07
N PHE A 713 -5.41 -9.59 23.74
CA PHE A 713 -5.68 -10.05 25.11
C PHE A 713 -5.11 -9.15 26.21
N LYS A 714 -4.07 -8.37 25.92
CA LYS A 714 -3.38 -7.52 26.89
C LYS A 714 -3.00 -6.19 26.26
N LYS A 715 -3.29 -5.09 26.93
CA LYS A 715 -3.00 -3.73 26.49
C LYS A 715 -1.50 -3.46 26.38
N SER A 716 -0.71 -3.92 27.36
CA SER A 716 0.75 -3.74 27.32
C SER A 716 1.41 -4.47 26.15
N TRP A 717 0.85 -5.60 25.70
CA TRP A 717 1.33 -6.30 24.50
C TRP A 717 1.11 -5.48 23.24
N ARG A 718 -0.05 -4.80 23.12
CA ARG A 718 -0.32 -3.94 21.97
C ARG A 718 0.64 -2.75 21.90
N SER A 719 0.90 -2.13 23.05
CA SER A 719 1.88 -1.04 23.13
C SER A 719 3.30 -1.51 22.85
N ASN A 720 3.66 -2.72 23.29
CA ASN A 720 4.92 -3.36 22.95
C ASN A 720 5.05 -3.66 21.45
N ASP A 721 4.01 -4.21 20.84
CA ASP A 721 4.03 -4.60 19.43
C ASP A 721 4.13 -3.34 18.54
N ILE A 722 3.44 -2.25 18.88
CA ILE A 722 3.65 -0.93 18.23
C ILE A 722 5.09 -0.47 18.41
N LEU A 723 5.65 -0.54 19.63
CA LEU A 723 7.03 -0.15 19.89
C LEU A 723 8.01 -0.94 19.01
N TRP A 724 7.93 -2.27 19.00
CA TRP A 724 8.79 -3.11 18.15
C TRP A 724 8.58 -2.86 16.67
N GLY A 725 7.35 -2.60 16.23
CA GLY A 725 7.07 -2.19 14.86
C GLY A 725 7.84 -0.93 14.46
N ARG A 726 7.91 0.06 15.35
CA ARG A 726 8.71 1.26 15.11
C ARG A 726 10.21 0.97 15.06
N LEU A 727 10.72 0.17 16.00
CA LEU A 727 12.16 -0.18 16.05
C LEU A 727 12.57 -0.94 14.78
N ASP A 728 11.86 -2.01 14.43
CA ASP A 728 12.15 -2.81 13.25
C ASP A 728 11.92 -2.02 11.95
N GLY A 729 10.95 -1.10 11.93
CA GLY A 729 10.71 -0.16 10.82
C GLY A 729 11.92 0.74 10.56
N VAL A 730 12.47 1.39 11.59
CA VAL A 730 13.69 2.20 11.47
C VAL A 730 14.85 1.37 10.92
N ASN A 731 15.09 0.19 11.51
CA ASN A 731 16.14 -0.71 11.07
C ASN A 731 16.01 -1.05 9.58
N ARG A 732 14.85 -1.56 9.16
CA ARG A 732 14.67 -2.03 7.79
C ARG A 732 14.66 -0.90 6.77
N ILE A 733 14.15 0.29 7.11
CA ILE A 733 14.23 1.46 6.24
C ILE A 733 15.68 1.91 6.10
N VAL A 734 16.47 1.96 7.18
CA VAL A 734 17.90 2.29 7.12
C VAL A 734 18.64 1.30 6.22
N ASP A 735 18.45 -0.01 6.40
CA ASP A 735 19.09 -1.03 5.57
C ASP A 735 18.64 -1.00 4.10
N GLY A 736 17.38 -0.61 3.84
CA GLY A 736 16.87 -0.47 2.47
C GLY A 736 17.44 0.76 1.77
N LEU A 737 17.54 1.88 2.47
CA LEU A 737 17.88 3.19 1.89
C LEU A 737 19.38 3.50 1.88
N LEU A 738 20.12 3.07 2.91
CA LEU A 738 21.53 3.42 3.08
C LEU A 738 22.45 2.31 2.56
N THR A 739 23.24 2.65 1.55
CA THR A 739 24.26 1.80 0.93
C THR A 739 25.55 2.60 0.77
N SER A 740 26.69 1.94 0.55
CA SER A 740 27.95 2.66 0.26
C SER A 740 27.82 3.63 -0.92
N GLU A 741 26.94 3.36 -1.89
CA GLU A 741 26.68 4.24 -3.03
C GLU A 741 25.83 5.45 -2.64
N SER A 742 24.74 5.25 -1.90
CA SER A 742 23.86 6.35 -1.51
C SER A 742 24.57 7.36 -0.61
N LEU A 743 25.44 6.88 0.30
CA LEU A 743 26.19 7.74 1.23
C LEU A 743 27.16 8.70 0.54
N LYS A 744 27.59 8.42 -0.70
CA LYS A 744 28.44 9.34 -1.48
C LYS A 744 27.77 10.69 -1.71
N ALA A 745 26.44 10.72 -1.73
CA ALA A 745 25.69 11.95 -1.97
C ALA A 745 25.75 12.94 -0.80
N PHE A 746 26.11 12.48 0.40
CA PHE A 746 26.09 13.29 1.62
C PHE A 746 27.06 14.49 1.57
N SER A 747 28.30 14.28 1.12
CA SER A 747 29.29 15.35 0.93
C SER A 747 28.74 16.47 0.05
N GLY A 748 28.10 16.10 -1.06
CA GLY A 748 27.42 17.02 -1.95
C GLY A 748 26.30 17.81 -1.26
N VAL A 749 25.50 17.21 -0.40
CA VAL A 749 24.45 17.93 0.35
C VAL A 749 25.07 18.95 1.32
N VAL A 750 26.06 18.52 2.10
CA VAL A 750 26.74 19.37 3.09
C VAL A 750 27.37 20.59 2.40
N SER A 751 28.17 20.38 1.35
CA SER A 751 28.83 21.46 0.60
C SER A 751 27.84 22.50 0.06
N ARG A 752 26.65 22.05 -0.38
CA ARG A 752 25.60 22.98 -0.85
C ARG A 752 25.01 23.80 0.28
N GLN A 753 24.66 23.15 1.39
CA GLN A 753 23.96 23.80 2.49
C GLN A 753 24.85 24.79 3.24
N ILE A 754 26.14 24.46 3.46
CA ILE A 754 27.06 25.41 4.12
C ILE A 754 27.25 26.71 3.32
N LYS A 755 27.17 26.64 1.98
CA LYS A 755 27.22 27.80 1.09
C LYS A 755 25.93 28.60 1.13
N LEU A 756 24.78 27.93 1.03
CA LEU A 756 23.46 28.56 1.00
C LEU A 756 23.10 29.26 2.32
N GLU A 757 23.42 28.64 3.46
CA GLU A 757 23.15 29.19 4.78
C GLU A 757 24.28 30.10 5.31
N GLN A 758 25.35 30.32 4.54
CA GLN A 758 26.45 31.24 4.84
C GLN A 758 27.11 31.03 6.21
N PHE A 759 27.43 29.77 6.56
CA PHE A 759 28.11 29.47 7.82
C PHE A 759 29.48 30.20 7.91
N PRO A 760 29.81 30.81 9.06
CA PRO A 760 31.09 31.51 9.27
C PRO A 760 32.25 30.52 9.48
N GLY A 761 33.49 31.00 9.33
CA GLY A 761 34.70 30.20 9.60
C GLY A 761 35.33 29.53 8.37
N THR A 762 36.30 28.66 8.63
CA THR A 762 36.96 27.81 7.63
C THR A 762 36.03 26.71 7.11
N GLN A 763 36.36 26.09 5.98
CA GLN A 763 35.54 25.03 5.39
C GLN A 763 35.29 23.86 6.36
N GLU A 764 36.31 23.47 7.13
CA GLU A 764 36.21 22.38 8.10
C GLU A 764 35.29 22.76 9.28
N GLU A 765 35.41 23.97 9.81
CA GLU A 765 34.52 24.49 10.87
C GLU A 765 33.05 24.55 10.40
N LYS A 766 32.82 24.95 9.14
CA LYS A 766 31.47 24.97 8.55
C LYS A 766 30.85 23.58 8.46
N ILE A 767 31.63 22.59 7.99
CA ILE A 767 31.18 21.19 7.91
C ILE A 767 30.85 20.67 9.31
N GLN A 768 31.74 20.89 10.28
CA GLN A 768 31.54 20.46 11.66
C GLN A 768 30.26 21.05 12.25
N GLU A 769 30.04 22.36 12.11
CA GLU A 769 28.87 23.03 12.66
C GLU A 769 27.57 22.59 11.96
N TYR A 770 27.56 22.45 10.63
CA TYR A 770 26.40 21.96 9.89
C TYR A 770 26.04 20.52 10.27
N VAL A 771 27.02 19.61 10.28
CA VAL A 771 26.80 18.20 10.66
C VAL A 771 26.31 18.10 12.10
N LYS A 772 26.89 18.87 13.02
CA LYS A 772 26.45 18.90 14.41
C LYS A 772 24.99 19.35 14.53
N ARG A 773 24.60 20.47 13.90
CA ARG A 773 23.21 20.94 13.88
C ARG A 773 22.26 19.92 13.26
N LEU A 774 22.67 19.26 12.17
CA LEU A 774 21.88 18.22 11.50
C LEU A 774 21.61 17.03 12.42
N VAL A 775 22.62 16.58 13.16
CA VAL A 775 22.49 15.48 14.14
C VAL A 775 21.66 15.93 15.35
N ASP A 776 21.87 17.15 15.86
CA ASP A 776 21.11 17.70 16.98
C ASP A 776 19.61 17.81 16.67
N GLU A 777 19.26 18.28 15.47
CA GLU A 777 17.87 18.36 15.01
C GLU A 777 17.27 16.98 14.69
N SER A 778 18.08 16.01 14.28
CA SER A 778 17.62 14.63 14.00
C SER A 778 17.42 13.80 15.27
N PHE A 779 18.19 14.11 16.33
CA PHE A 779 18.18 13.41 17.62
C PHE A 779 18.12 14.39 18.81
N PRO A 780 17.05 15.19 18.93
CA PRO A 780 16.97 16.26 19.93
C PRO A 780 16.95 15.76 21.38
N THR A 781 16.56 14.49 21.59
CA THR A 781 16.44 13.87 22.92
C THR A 781 17.71 13.13 23.36
N GLU A 782 18.68 12.93 22.48
CA GLU A 782 19.92 12.20 22.77
C GLU A 782 20.97 13.12 23.39
N THR A 783 21.81 12.55 24.26
CA THR A 783 22.90 13.31 24.90
C THR A 783 24.02 13.61 23.90
N GLN A 784 24.82 14.64 24.17
CA GLN A 784 25.92 15.00 23.28
C GLN A 784 26.92 13.85 23.11
N THR A 785 27.28 13.18 24.20
CA THR A 785 28.20 12.02 24.20
C THR A 785 27.73 10.89 23.28
N GLU A 786 26.42 10.65 23.20
CA GLU A 786 25.85 9.62 22.33
C GLU A 786 25.88 10.03 20.85
N LYS A 787 25.82 11.33 20.57
CA LYS A 787 25.85 11.90 19.22
C LYS A 787 27.27 12.06 18.69
N ASP A 788 28.26 12.24 19.56
CA ASP A 788 29.63 12.59 19.18
C ASP A 788 30.28 11.56 18.23
N GLU A 789 30.11 10.25 18.48
CA GLU A 789 30.63 9.22 17.58
C GLU A 789 30.01 9.30 16.18
N LEU A 790 28.69 9.46 16.10
CA LEU A 790 27.97 9.61 14.83
C LEU A 790 28.41 10.89 14.10
N ILE A 791 28.59 11.99 14.83
CA ILE A 791 29.08 13.27 14.28
C ILE A 791 30.45 13.08 13.63
N GLN A 792 31.38 12.37 14.28
CA GLN A 792 32.70 12.10 13.72
C GLN A 792 32.64 11.27 12.43
N ASP A 793 31.81 10.22 12.42
CA ASP A 793 31.62 9.39 11.22
C ASP A 793 30.97 10.20 10.07
N LEU A 794 30.02 11.09 10.39
CA LEU A 794 29.40 11.98 9.41
C LEU A 794 30.35 13.07 8.91
N ILE A 795 31.20 13.65 9.75
CA ILE A 795 32.23 14.62 9.31
C ILE A 795 33.17 13.96 8.29
N LYS A 796 33.56 12.69 8.50
CA LYS A 796 34.34 11.94 7.52
C LYS A 796 33.58 11.74 6.20
N LEU A 797 32.30 11.34 6.29
CA LEU A 797 31.43 11.17 5.12
C LEU A 797 31.13 12.48 4.37
N ALA A 798 31.18 13.61 5.05
CA ALA A 798 31.00 14.94 4.46
C ALA A 798 32.22 15.36 3.62
N GLN A 799 33.37 14.71 3.79
CA GLN A 799 34.54 14.94 2.95
C GLN A 799 34.33 14.32 1.55
N PRO A 800 34.83 14.95 0.48
CA PRO A 800 34.63 14.43 -0.86
C PRO A 800 35.35 13.10 -1.10
N ASN A 801 34.78 12.26 -1.95
CA ASN A 801 35.29 10.92 -2.31
C ASN A 801 35.47 9.92 -1.15
N THR A 802 34.93 10.21 0.04
CA THR A 802 34.93 9.25 1.16
C THR A 802 33.90 8.15 0.92
N THR A 803 34.31 6.90 1.09
CA THR A 803 33.41 5.73 1.09
C THR A 803 33.74 4.83 2.25
N LEU A 804 32.71 4.30 2.92
CA LEU A 804 32.89 3.29 3.97
C LEU A 804 33.07 1.91 3.35
N ALA A 805 34.07 1.17 3.84
CA ALA A 805 34.19 -0.25 3.56
C ALA A 805 32.98 -1.01 4.14
N LYS A 806 32.73 -2.23 3.65
CA LYS A 806 31.54 -3.01 4.08
C LYS A 806 31.41 -3.17 5.60
N GLY A 807 32.52 -3.45 6.30
CA GLY A 807 32.51 -3.60 7.75
C GLY A 807 32.22 -2.28 8.49
N GLU A 808 32.82 -1.19 8.03
CA GLU A 808 32.60 0.16 8.59
C GLU A 808 31.17 0.64 8.33
N LEU A 809 30.60 0.31 7.17
CA LEU A 809 29.21 0.58 6.84
C LEU A 809 28.28 -0.12 7.84
N GLU A 810 28.44 -1.43 8.07
CA GLU A 810 27.59 -2.16 9.02
C GLU A 810 27.69 -1.59 10.44
N GLU A 811 28.88 -1.17 10.87
CA GLU A 811 29.08 -0.51 12.16
C GLU A 811 28.36 0.85 12.21
N PHE A 812 28.53 1.68 11.18
CA PHE A 812 27.86 2.98 11.06
C PHE A 812 26.34 2.83 11.06
N LEU A 813 25.79 1.91 10.26
CA LEU A 813 24.36 1.63 10.22
C LEU A 813 23.84 1.16 11.58
N ASN A 814 24.59 0.29 12.28
CA ASN A 814 24.21 -0.17 13.61
C ASN A 814 24.21 0.97 14.65
N LYS A 815 25.18 1.89 14.61
CA LYS A 815 25.20 3.09 15.46
C LYS A 815 24.00 4.00 15.19
N LEU A 816 23.74 4.28 13.91
CA LEU A 816 22.62 5.11 13.47
C LEU A 816 21.27 4.52 13.90
N VAL A 817 21.05 3.22 13.68
CA VAL A 817 19.84 2.50 14.11
C VAL A 817 19.71 2.51 15.63
N SER A 818 20.80 2.34 16.38
CA SER A 818 20.78 2.38 17.85
C SER A 818 20.34 3.73 18.40
N LEU A 819 20.78 4.84 17.79
CA LEU A 819 20.34 6.19 18.15
C LEU A 819 18.87 6.41 17.80
N GLY A 820 18.42 5.96 16.63
CA GLY A 820 17.00 5.98 16.26
C GLY A 820 16.13 5.19 17.23
N HIS A 821 16.56 3.98 17.61
CA HIS A 821 15.87 3.15 18.59
C HIS A 821 15.79 3.82 19.96
N SER A 822 16.87 4.48 20.40
CA SER A 822 16.88 5.22 21.65
C SER A 822 15.82 6.31 21.69
N ALA A 823 15.73 7.13 20.64
CA ALA A 823 14.74 8.19 20.54
C ALA A 823 13.30 7.62 20.63
N ILE A 824 13.04 6.50 19.96
CA ILE A 824 11.76 5.79 20.04
C ILE A 824 11.48 5.27 21.46
N LEU A 825 12.46 4.68 22.15
CA LEU A 825 12.28 4.19 23.51
C LEU A 825 11.92 5.32 24.48
N LYS A 826 12.59 6.46 24.40
CA LYS A 826 12.26 7.64 25.22
C LYS A 826 10.82 8.13 24.99
N GLU A 827 10.30 7.98 23.77
CA GLU A 827 8.93 8.35 23.44
C GLU A 827 7.88 7.31 23.88
N ASN A 828 8.13 6.02 23.67
CA ASN A 828 7.08 4.99 23.75
C ASN A 828 7.18 4.04 24.94
N LEU A 829 8.36 3.86 25.53
CA LEU A 829 8.53 2.87 26.60
C LEU A 829 7.62 3.18 27.80
N GLY A 830 7.41 4.48 28.08
CA GLY A 830 6.48 4.92 29.11
C GLY A 830 5.02 4.54 28.87
N ASN A 831 4.58 4.47 27.60
CA ASN A 831 3.23 4.00 27.29
C ASN A 831 3.06 2.51 27.63
N VAL A 832 4.07 1.69 27.32
CA VAL A 832 4.04 0.25 27.65
C VAL A 832 3.91 0.03 29.15
N PHE A 833 4.69 0.75 29.96
CA PHE A 833 4.59 0.65 31.43
C PHE A 833 3.27 1.15 31.97
N LYS A 834 2.80 2.31 31.47
CA LYS A 834 1.50 2.86 31.87
C LYS A 834 0.37 1.87 31.59
N ASP A 835 0.38 1.25 30.42
CA ASP A 835 -0.63 0.26 30.05
C ASP A 835 -0.52 -1.03 30.86
N ALA A 836 0.69 -1.53 31.10
CA ALA A 836 0.91 -2.70 31.95
C ALA A 836 0.40 -2.48 33.39
N ILE A 837 0.72 -1.33 33.99
CA ILE A 837 0.33 -0.99 35.36
C ILE A 837 -1.19 -0.75 35.45
N SER A 838 -1.75 0.03 34.53
CA SER A 838 -3.18 0.36 34.55
C SER A 838 -4.06 -0.87 34.36
N GLU A 839 -3.75 -1.72 33.38
CA GLU A 839 -4.51 -2.94 33.10
C GLU A 839 -4.41 -3.96 34.25
N GLN A 840 -3.22 -4.13 34.83
CA GLN A 840 -3.06 -5.01 36.00
C GLN A 840 -3.90 -4.55 37.19
N LEU A 841 -4.07 -3.24 37.37
CA LEU A 841 -4.92 -2.69 38.42
C LEU A 841 -6.41 -2.87 38.13
N GLU A 842 -6.84 -2.68 36.87
CA GLU A 842 -8.21 -3.01 36.47
C GLU A 842 -8.55 -4.48 36.78
N TRP A 843 -7.62 -5.40 36.53
CA TRP A 843 -7.78 -6.81 36.89
C TRP A 843 -7.86 -7.02 38.41
N ASN A 844 -7.07 -6.29 39.20
CA ASN A 844 -7.06 -6.39 40.66
C ASN A 844 -8.31 -5.78 41.33
N GLN A 845 -8.94 -4.77 40.71
CA GLN A 845 -10.16 -4.12 41.19
C GLN A 845 -11.44 -4.94 40.94
N GLN A 846 -11.37 -6.03 40.16
CA GLN A 846 -12.52 -6.93 39.99
C GLN A 846 -12.87 -7.59 41.33
N LYS A 847 -14.03 -7.22 41.91
CA LYS A 847 -14.51 -7.65 43.23
C LYS A 847 -14.37 -9.17 43.46
N ILE A 848 -13.40 -9.56 44.28
CA ILE A 848 -13.40 -10.84 45.00
C ILE A 848 -14.24 -10.59 46.26
N GLY A 849 -15.29 -11.39 46.48
CA GLY A 849 -16.18 -11.28 47.66
C GLY A 849 -15.42 -11.29 49.00
N PRO A 850 -16.06 -10.89 50.10
CA PRO A 850 -15.37 -10.63 51.37
C PRO A 850 -14.80 -11.94 51.93
N THR A 851 -13.49 -11.99 52.16
CA THR A 851 -12.83 -13.05 52.94
C THR A 851 -12.42 -12.49 54.30
N PRO A 852 -12.50 -13.30 55.38
CA PRO A 852 -12.05 -12.89 56.71
C PRO A 852 -10.54 -12.63 56.68
N GLU A 853 -10.10 -11.61 57.41
CA GLU A 853 -8.69 -11.19 57.47
C GLU A 853 -7.74 -12.34 57.82
N PRO A 854 -6.67 -12.56 57.03
CA PRO A 854 -5.55 -13.38 57.46
C PRO A 854 -4.23 -12.59 57.52
N ASN A 855 -3.44 -12.98 58.51
CA ASN A 855 -2.13 -12.44 58.87
C ASN A 855 -1.11 -12.59 57.72
N TYR A 856 -0.40 -11.50 57.40
CA TYR A 856 0.48 -11.39 56.22
C TYR A 856 1.86 -12.02 56.41
N LYS A 857 2.32 -12.73 55.38
CA LYS A 857 3.71 -12.64 54.89
C LYS A 857 3.72 -12.52 53.36
N TYR A 858 4.10 -11.34 52.89
CA TYR A 858 4.22 -10.95 51.49
C TYR A 858 5.58 -11.36 50.90
N VAL A 859 5.59 -12.01 49.74
CA VAL A 859 6.56 -11.79 48.64
C VAL A 859 5.89 -12.23 47.32
N GLY A 860 5.75 -11.33 46.33
CA GLY A 860 5.42 -11.63 44.92
C GLY A 860 4.09 -11.11 44.34
N GLY A 861 4.10 -9.90 43.76
CA GLY A 861 3.63 -9.67 42.38
C GLY A 861 2.24 -9.09 42.06
N TYR A 862 1.38 -8.72 43.01
CA TYR A 862 0.09 -8.05 42.70
C TYR A 862 -0.10 -6.79 43.54
N PHE A 863 -0.58 -5.70 42.93
CA PHE A 863 -0.93 -4.47 43.64
C PHE A 863 -2.07 -4.72 44.65
N ASP A 864 -2.00 -4.05 45.81
CA ASP A 864 -3.07 -4.05 46.81
C ASP A 864 -4.39 -3.54 46.18
N LYS A 865 -5.53 -4.09 46.62
CA LYS A 865 -6.88 -3.75 46.14
C LYS A 865 -7.23 -2.26 46.31
N ALA A 866 -6.49 -1.54 47.15
CA ALA A 866 -6.72 -0.13 47.46
C ALA A 866 -6.07 0.88 46.48
N VAL A 867 -5.29 0.43 45.50
CA VAL A 867 -4.61 1.35 44.57
C VAL A 867 -5.59 1.90 43.52
N THR A 868 -5.79 3.23 43.53
CA THR A 868 -6.67 3.94 42.59
C THR A 868 -5.98 4.19 41.23
N PRO A 869 -6.72 4.45 40.13
CA PRO A 869 -6.13 4.79 38.83
C PRO A 869 -5.21 6.05 38.85
N LEU A 870 -5.47 6.99 39.75
CA LEU A 870 -4.57 8.13 39.98
C LEU A 870 -3.24 7.69 40.61
N ALA A 871 -3.29 6.81 41.62
CA ALA A 871 -2.08 6.23 42.22
C ALA A 871 -1.31 5.34 41.23
N ALA A 872 -2.01 4.63 40.33
CA ALA A 872 -1.41 3.88 39.23
C ALA A 872 -0.57 4.76 38.31
N THR A 873 -1.15 5.90 37.91
CA THR A 873 -0.52 6.86 37.02
C THR A 873 0.70 7.48 37.69
N GLU A 874 0.60 7.79 38.98
CA GLU A 874 1.72 8.29 39.78
C GLU A 874 2.82 7.24 39.98
N LEU A 875 2.49 5.97 40.21
CA LEU A 875 3.45 4.87 40.28
C LEU A 875 4.16 4.61 38.95
N ALA A 876 3.43 4.65 37.85
CA ALA A 876 3.99 4.56 36.51
C ALA A 876 4.94 5.73 36.24
N LYS A 877 4.53 6.95 36.64
CA LYS A 877 5.34 8.16 36.52
C LYS A 877 6.63 8.07 37.36
N ARG A 878 6.55 7.62 38.62
CA ARG A 878 7.73 7.40 39.47
C ARG A 878 8.65 6.32 38.92
N SER A 879 8.09 5.22 38.43
CA SER A 879 8.88 4.16 37.78
C SER A 879 9.61 4.69 36.54
N LEU A 880 8.97 5.59 35.79
CA LEU A 880 9.57 6.29 34.66
C LEU A 880 10.64 7.31 35.08
N GLU A 881 10.44 8.00 36.19
CA GLU A 881 11.46 8.90 36.77
C GLU A 881 12.70 8.12 37.24
N ASP A 882 12.52 6.95 37.86
CA ASP A 882 13.62 6.06 38.26
C ASP A 882 14.37 5.46 37.06
N LEU A 883 13.68 5.29 35.93
CA LEU A 883 14.23 4.81 34.66
C LEU A 883 14.90 5.89 33.82
N LYS A 884 14.74 7.17 34.18
CA LYS A 884 15.23 8.29 33.37
C LYS A 884 16.75 8.20 33.19
N GLY A 885 17.19 8.08 31.94
CA GLY A 885 18.60 7.90 31.57
C GLY A 885 19.12 6.46 31.65
N LYS A 886 18.29 5.48 32.03
CA LYS A 886 18.61 4.04 32.11
C LYS A 886 17.71 3.19 31.22
N GLU A 887 16.92 3.80 30.34
CA GLU A 887 15.90 3.15 29.52
C GLU A 887 16.54 2.10 28.59
N LYS A 888 17.72 2.39 28.04
CA LYS A 888 18.45 1.49 27.12
C LYS A 888 18.91 0.22 27.82
N GLU A 889 19.57 0.38 28.97
CA GLU A 889 20.06 -0.73 29.81
C GLU A 889 18.89 -1.60 30.26
N TYR A 890 17.80 -0.96 30.70
CA TYR A 890 16.58 -1.69 31.05
C TYR A 890 15.99 -2.45 29.86
N PHE A 891 15.84 -1.79 28.69
CA PHE A 891 15.26 -2.41 27.49
C PHE A 891 16.09 -3.60 26.99
N ARG A 892 17.42 -3.53 27.12
CA ARG A 892 18.31 -4.61 26.71
C ARG A 892 18.32 -5.76 27.72
N ASP A 893 18.45 -5.44 29.00
CA ASP A 893 18.86 -6.42 30.02
C ASP A 893 17.69 -6.93 30.90
N LYS A 894 16.57 -6.21 30.96
CA LYS A 894 15.47 -6.48 31.90
C LYS A 894 14.06 -6.47 31.29
N TYR A 895 13.88 -5.90 30.10
CA TYR A 895 12.57 -5.80 29.46
C TYR A 895 12.09 -7.17 28.97
N GLY A 896 10.88 -7.54 29.38
CA GLY A 896 10.29 -8.84 29.05
C GLY A 896 8.85 -8.76 28.55
N VAL A 897 8.31 -7.57 28.27
CA VAL A 897 7.00 -7.47 27.61
C VAL A 897 7.18 -7.96 26.16
N GLY A 898 6.34 -8.89 25.71
CA GLY A 898 6.51 -9.57 24.42
C GLY A 898 6.85 -11.06 24.54
N SER A 899 7.61 -11.46 25.56
CA SER A 899 7.92 -12.88 25.84
C SER A 899 7.00 -13.53 26.89
N GLU A 900 6.10 -12.74 27.47
CA GLU A 900 5.02 -13.17 28.38
C GLU A 900 4.05 -14.12 27.68
N THR A 901 3.44 -15.09 28.36
CA THR A 901 2.51 -16.09 27.79
C THR A 901 1.08 -15.92 28.29
N ILE A 902 0.09 -16.18 27.43
CA ILE A 902 -1.35 -16.08 27.78
C ILE A 902 -1.69 -16.83 29.07
N GLY A 903 -1.17 -18.05 29.24
CA GLY A 903 -1.52 -18.90 30.38
C GLY A 903 -0.92 -18.50 31.73
N LYS A 904 0.21 -17.78 31.71
CA LYS A 904 0.93 -17.38 32.95
C LYS A 904 0.65 -15.93 33.32
N ASP A 905 0.58 -15.06 32.32
CA ASP A 905 0.66 -13.60 32.50
C ASP A 905 -0.70 -12.90 32.37
N ILE A 906 -1.77 -13.67 32.10
CA ILE A 906 -3.15 -13.20 32.16
C ILE A 906 -3.88 -13.93 33.30
N PRO A 907 -4.54 -13.22 34.23
CA PRO A 907 -5.24 -13.84 35.35
C PRO A 907 -6.28 -14.86 34.88
N SER A 908 -6.25 -16.06 35.45
CA SER A 908 -7.13 -17.17 35.02
C SER A 908 -8.63 -16.83 35.07
N ASN A 909 -9.04 -15.88 35.91
CA ASN A 909 -10.43 -15.43 36.01
C ASN A 909 -10.87 -14.60 34.79
N ILE A 910 -9.96 -13.79 34.23
CA ILE A 910 -10.20 -13.03 32.99
C ILE A 910 -10.37 -14.00 31.82
N LEU A 911 -9.45 -14.96 31.68
CA LEU A 911 -9.52 -15.99 30.64
C LEU A 911 -10.80 -16.84 30.74
N LYS A 912 -11.20 -17.23 31.96
CA LYS A 912 -12.47 -17.96 32.19
C LYS A 912 -13.68 -17.12 31.80
N SER A 913 -13.71 -15.84 32.17
CA SER A 913 -14.78 -14.90 31.81
C SER A 913 -14.90 -14.75 30.30
N LEU A 914 -13.77 -14.53 29.62
CA LEU A 914 -13.72 -14.39 28.17
C LEU A 914 -14.20 -15.67 27.45
N GLY A 915 -13.72 -16.83 27.90
CA GLY A 915 -14.15 -18.12 27.39
C GLY A 915 -15.65 -18.37 27.61
N ALA A 916 -16.19 -17.98 28.77
CA ALA A 916 -17.62 -18.11 29.08
C ALA A 916 -18.50 -17.21 28.18
N ARG A 917 -18.10 -15.95 27.97
CA ARG A 917 -18.82 -15.03 27.06
C ARG A 917 -18.78 -15.54 25.62
N SER A 918 -17.60 -15.97 25.16
CA SER A 918 -17.41 -16.51 23.81
C SER A 918 -18.27 -17.75 23.58
N ALA A 919 -18.35 -18.66 24.55
CA ALA A 919 -19.18 -19.86 24.49
C ALA A 919 -20.67 -19.54 24.34
N ILE A 920 -21.18 -18.51 25.04
CA ILE A 920 -22.58 -18.08 24.87
C ILE A 920 -22.82 -17.50 23.48
N ILE A 921 -21.94 -16.61 23.01
CA ILE A 921 -22.13 -15.97 21.71
C ILE A 921 -22.11 -17.04 20.60
N LEU A 922 -21.19 -18.00 20.67
CA LEU A 922 -21.17 -19.15 19.77
C LEU A 922 -22.46 -19.98 19.83
N SER A 923 -23.05 -20.15 21.02
CA SER A 923 -24.32 -20.87 21.17
C SER A 923 -25.48 -20.14 20.48
N TYR A 924 -25.47 -18.80 20.48
CA TYR A 924 -26.42 -17.99 19.73
C TYR A 924 -26.20 -18.03 18.21
N ILE A 925 -24.96 -18.05 17.74
CA ILE A 925 -24.64 -18.25 16.31
C ILE A 925 -25.16 -19.60 15.81
N ILE A 926 -24.99 -20.66 16.61
CA ILE A 926 -25.53 -21.99 16.27
C ILE A 926 -27.06 -21.95 16.25
N GLU A 927 -27.70 -21.25 17.18
CA GLU A 927 -29.16 -21.11 17.23
C GLU A 927 -29.75 -20.31 16.06
N SER A 928 -29.07 -19.28 15.58
CA SER A 928 -29.52 -18.47 14.44
C SER A 928 -29.44 -19.24 13.11
N SER A 929 -28.56 -20.23 13.01
CA SER A 929 -28.33 -21.05 11.81
C SER A 929 -29.41 -22.11 11.47
N LYS A 930 -30.55 -22.11 12.16
CA LYS A 930 -31.66 -23.10 12.09
C LYS A 930 -32.21 -23.40 10.68
N THR A 931 -31.85 -22.65 9.65
CA THR A 931 -32.31 -22.79 8.27
C THR A 931 -31.46 -23.72 7.39
N GLY A 932 -30.26 -24.15 7.82
CA GLY A 932 -29.36 -24.98 6.99
C GLY A 932 -29.38 -26.49 7.31
N LYS A 933 -29.78 -27.35 6.35
CA LYS A 933 -29.78 -28.83 6.48
C LYS A 933 -28.42 -29.45 6.90
N ARG A 934 -27.29 -28.74 6.70
CA ARG A 934 -25.92 -29.20 7.07
C ARG A 934 -25.50 -28.87 8.52
N LEU A 935 -26.21 -27.99 9.24
CA LEU A 935 -25.82 -27.55 10.60
C LEU A 935 -26.60 -28.22 11.76
N LEU A 936 -27.53 -29.13 11.48
CA LEU A 936 -28.24 -29.91 12.51
C LEU A 936 -27.29 -30.66 13.47
N GLY A 937 -26.09 -31.05 13.02
CA GLY A 937 -25.08 -31.70 13.87
C GLY A 937 -24.43 -30.80 14.93
N LEU A 938 -24.33 -29.48 14.69
CA LEU A 938 -23.75 -28.52 15.65
C LEU A 938 -24.71 -28.16 16.79
N GLN A 939 -26.01 -28.47 16.65
CA GLN A 939 -27.00 -28.22 17.70
C GLN A 939 -26.68 -28.98 18.99
N ILE A 940 -25.94 -30.10 18.90
CA ILE A 940 -25.51 -30.88 20.06
C ILE A 940 -24.41 -30.14 20.85
N LEU A 941 -23.65 -29.23 20.23
CA LEU A 941 -22.68 -28.40 20.95
C LEU A 941 -23.34 -27.32 21.81
N LYS A 942 -24.58 -26.89 21.49
CA LYS A 942 -25.31 -25.87 22.26
C LYS A 942 -25.49 -26.25 23.74
N PRO A 943 -26.06 -27.41 24.11
CA PRO A 943 -26.15 -27.80 25.51
C PRO A 943 -24.76 -27.91 26.15
N ILE A 944 -23.73 -28.35 25.42
CA ILE A 944 -22.37 -28.50 25.96
C ILE A 944 -21.73 -27.13 26.25
N LEU A 945 -21.88 -26.14 25.37
CA LEU A 945 -21.45 -24.75 25.58
C LEU A 945 -22.21 -24.09 26.75
N ASN A 946 -23.51 -24.36 26.88
CA ASN A 946 -24.31 -23.89 28.01
C ASN A 946 -23.90 -24.55 29.34
N ILE A 947 -23.56 -25.84 29.35
CA ILE A 947 -23.03 -26.55 30.52
C ILE A 947 -21.64 -26.01 30.86
N TYR A 948 -20.77 -25.77 29.88
CA TYR A 948 -19.47 -25.15 30.09
C TYR A 948 -19.61 -23.78 30.76
N TYR A 949 -20.48 -22.92 30.22
CA TYR A 949 -20.82 -21.63 30.81
C TYR A 949 -21.29 -21.78 32.28
N PHE A 950 -22.24 -22.67 32.53
CA PHE A 950 -22.78 -22.91 33.87
C PHE A 950 -21.71 -23.41 34.85
N LEU A 951 -20.83 -24.32 34.41
CA LEU A 951 -19.72 -24.83 35.21
C LEU A 951 -18.64 -23.78 35.48
N VAL A 952 -18.42 -22.85 34.56
CA VAL A 952 -17.50 -21.72 34.76
C VAL A 952 -18.09 -20.73 35.76
N GLN A 953 -19.40 -20.43 35.70
CA GLN A 953 -20.08 -19.54 36.66
C GLN A 953 -20.16 -20.11 38.08
N ARG A 954 -20.37 -21.42 38.23
CA ARG A 954 -20.49 -22.07 39.55
C ARG A 954 -19.18 -22.07 40.37
N SER A 955 -18.07 -21.68 39.76
CA SER A 955 -16.77 -21.49 40.41
C SER A 955 -16.59 -20.11 41.09
N SER A 956 -17.58 -19.22 41.05
CA SER A 956 -17.56 -18.00 41.87
C SER A 956 -17.64 -18.39 43.36
N PRO A 957 -16.66 -17.99 44.19
CA PRO A 957 -16.41 -18.66 45.47
C PRO A 957 -17.29 -18.09 46.57
N SER A 958 -18.34 -18.81 47.00
CA SER A 958 -18.89 -18.58 48.35
C SER A 958 -19.69 -19.71 49.01
N SER A 959 -19.94 -20.89 48.42
CA SER A 959 -20.90 -21.81 49.08
C SER A 959 -20.58 -23.30 49.18
N TYR A 960 -19.53 -23.85 48.56
CA TYR A 960 -19.19 -25.27 48.77
C TYR A 960 -17.68 -25.53 48.69
N LYS A 961 -16.95 -25.27 49.78
CA LYS A 961 -15.67 -25.94 50.05
C LYS A 961 -15.99 -27.34 50.63
N THR A 962 -16.37 -28.27 49.78
CA THR A 962 -16.44 -29.71 50.12
C THR A 962 -15.78 -30.53 49.01
N GLN A 963 -15.48 -31.80 49.30
CA GLN A 963 -14.75 -32.83 48.52
C GLN A 963 -15.07 -32.97 47.00
N ALA A 964 -15.95 -32.15 46.43
CA ALA A 964 -16.34 -32.16 45.02
C ALA A 964 -15.44 -31.32 44.08
N SER A 965 -14.43 -30.58 44.57
CA SER A 965 -13.57 -29.75 43.69
C SER A 965 -12.74 -30.53 42.65
N PRO A 966 -12.17 -31.71 42.96
CA PRO A 966 -11.46 -32.53 41.96
C PRO A 966 -12.44 -33.06 40.91
N LEU A 967 -13.68 -33.32 41.34
CA LEU A 967 -14.73 -33.94 40.55
C LEU A 967 -15.36 -32.94 39.57
N ILE A 968 -15.56 -31.69 40.01
CA ILE A 968 -15.95 -30.56 39.14
C ILE A 968 -14.83 -30.21 38.15
N SER A 969 -13.56 -30.31 38.57
CA SER A 969 -12.41 -30.13 37.68
C SER A 969 -12.32 -31.23 36.62
N ALA A 970 -12.51 -32.50 37.02
CA ALA A 970 -12.57 -33.64 36.10
C ALA A 970 -13.74 -33.54 35.12
N LEU A 971 -14.92 -33.11 35.59
CA LEU A 971 -16.08 -32.83 34.73
C LEU A 971 -15.81 -31.69 33.74
N LYS A 972 -15.09 -30.63 34.16
CA LYS A 972 -14.67 -29.54 33.26
C LYS A 972 -13.71 -30.03 32.19
N SER A 973 -12.68 -30.79 32.56
CA SER A 973 -11.70 -31.36 31.62
C SER A 973 -12.35 -32.35 30.66
N LEU A 974 -13.27 -33.19 31.14
CA LEU A 974 -14.01 -34.14 30.32
C LEU A 974 -14.99 -33.43 29.38
N LEU A 975 -15.66 -32.36 29.85
CA LEU A 975 -16.55 -31.55 29.01
C LEU A 975 -15.76 -30.81 27.93
N LEU A 976 -14.66 -30.15 28.28
CA LEU A 976 -13.72 -29.53 27.34
C LEU A 976 -13.19 -30.54 26.32
N PHE A 977 -12.86 -31.75 26.78
CA PHE A 977 -12.45 -32.84 25.90
C PHE A 977 -13.59 -33.25 24.95
N THR A 978 -14.84 -33.37 25.41
CA THR A 978 -15.98 -33.66 24.52
C THR A 978 -16.35 -32.51 23.58
N ILE A 979 -16.18 -31.24 23.98
CA ILE A 979 -16.34 -30.08 23.10
C ILE A 979 -15.26 -30.10 22.03
N ALA A 980 -13.99 -30.23 22.45
CA ALA A 980 -12.85 -30.29 21.55
C ALA A 980 -12.99 -31.48 20.60
N PHE A 981 -13.29 -32.66 21.10
CA PHE A 981 -13.48 -33.87 20.31
C PHE A 981 -14.72 -33.82 19.41
N GLY A 982 -15.81 -33.17 19.86
CA GLY A 982 -17.02 -32.96 19.05
C GLY A 982 -16.82 -31.95 17.93
N VAL A 983 -16.08 -30.87 18.19
CA VAL A 983 -15.66 -29.88 17.18
C VAL A 983 -14.67 -30.51 16.20
N ILE A 984 -13.72 -31.29 16.69
CA ILE A 984 -12.76 -32.06 15.88
C ILE A 984 -13.50 -33.09 15.02
N ALA A 985 -14.38 -33.93 15.58
CA ALA A 985 -15.15 -34.90 14.81
C ALA A 985 -16.10 -34.26 13.77
N TYR A 986 -16.65 -33.08 14.07
CA TYR A 986 -17.45 -32.28 13.14
C TYR A 986 -16.60 -31.75 11.96
N LEU A 987 -15.39 -31.27 12.25
CA LEU A 987 -14.43 -30.82 11.25
C LEU A 987 -13.84 -31.98 10.42
N LEU A 988 -13.73 -33.17 11.01
CA LEU A 988 -13.10 -34.35 10.39
C LEU A 988 -14.06 -35.28 9.62
N ASN A 989 -15.39 -35.11 9.75
CA ASN A 989 -16.38 -35.91 8.99
C ASN A 989 -16.20 -37.45 9.08
N ILE A 990 -15.73 -37.97 10.23
CA ILE A 990 -15.43 -39.40 10.46
C ILE A 990 -16.66 -40.15 10.96
N LEU A 991 -17.12 -41.15 10.19
CA LEU A 991 -18.17 -42.17 10.53
C LEU A 991 -19.56 -41.58 10.89
N PRO A 992 -20.66 -42.38 10.92
CA PRO A 992 -22.01 -41.81 10.89
C PRO A 992 -22.24 -40.91 12.09
N ARG A 993 -22.38 -39.62 11.78
CA ARG A 993 -22.30 -38.42 12.64
C ARG A 993 -23.11 -38.47 13.93
N LEU A 994 -24.07 -39.39 14.04
CA LEU A 994 -24.88 -39.60 15.24
C LEU A 994 -24.26 -40.60 16.22
N ALA A 995 -23.59 -41.67 15.78
CA ALA A 995 -23.20 -42.77 16.66
C ALA A 995 -22.12 -42.36 17.68
N VAL A 996 -21.05 -41.70 17.24
CA VAL A 996 -19.93 -41.28 18.11
C VAL A 996 -20.39 -40.20 19.11
N LEU A 997 -21.20 -39.26 18.64
CA LEU A 997 -21.73 -38.18 19.47
C LEU A 997 -22.79 -38.70 20.45
N ILE A 998 -23.65 -39.64 20.04
CA ILE A 998 -24.56 -40.35 20.94
C ILE A 998 -23.79 -41.15 21.98
N ILE A 999 -22.74 -41.90 21.59
CA ILE A 999 -21.95 -42.71 22.53
C ILE A 999 -21.19 -41.81 23.52
N ALA A 1000 -20.57 -40.73 23.07
CA ALA A 1000 -19.89 -39.77 23.95
C ALA A 1000 -20.88 -39.06 24.89
N THR A 1001 -22.06 -38.69 24.38
CA THR A 1001 -23.11 -38.04 25.18
C THR A 1001 -23.75 -39.01 26.18
N LEU A 1002 -24.00 -40.27 25.79
CA LEU A 1002 -24.49 -41.33 26.66
C LEU A 1002 -23.47 -41.72 27.73
N ALA A 1003 -22.18 -41.76 27.38
CA ALA A 1003 -21.10 -41.99 28.33
C ALA A 1003 -20.99 -40.83 29.33
N LEU A 1004 -21.09 -39.59 28.87
CA LEU A 1004 -21.09 -38.40 29.73
C LEU A 1004 -22.32 -38.40 30.66
N LEU A 1005 -23.52 -38.70 30.14
CA LEU A 1005 -24.76 -38.79 30.92
C LEU A 1005 -24.72 -39.96 31.91
N TRP A 1006 -24.14 -41.10 31.55
CA TRP A 1006 -23.97 -42.26 32.44
C TRP A 1006 -22.98 -41.95 33.57
N ILE A 1007 -21.87 -41.27 33.27
CA ILE A 1007 -20.89 -40.83 34.27
C ILE A 1007 -21.53 -39.80 35.21
N ILE A 1008 -22.27 -38.82 34.68
CA ILE A 1008 -23.01 -37.83 35.48
C ILE A 1008 -24.07 -38.52 36.37
N LYS A 1009 -24.80 -39.51 35.85
CA LYS A 1009 -25.80 -40.29 36.61
C LYS A 1009 -25.16 -41.14 37.71
N SER A 1010 -24.05 -41.81 37.44
CA SER A 1010 -23.30 -42.58 38.43
C SER A 1010 -22.72 -41.67 39.53
N LEU A 1011 -22.25 -40.48 39.16
CA LEU A 1011 -21.73 -39.48 40.10
C LEU A 1011 -22.83 -38.84 40.96
N LEU A 1012 -24.01 -38.57 40.40
CA LEU A 1012 -25.19 -38.13 41.15
C LEU A 1012 -25.66 -39.22 42.13
N GLY A 1013 -25.61 -40.49 41.73
CA GLY A 1013 -25.92 -41.62 42.61
C GLY A 1013 -24.94 -41.77 43.79
N VAL A 1014 -23.67 -41.37 43.61
CA VAL A 1014 -22.65 -41.36 44.67
C VAL A 1014 -22.79 -40.12 45.59
N LEU A 1015 -23.20 -38.98 45.05
CA LEU A 1015 -23.34 -37.72 45.80
C LEU A 1015 -24.60 -37.64 46.67
N PHE A 1016 -25.70 -38.31 46.30
CA PHE A 1016 -26.99 -38.16 46.99
C PHE A 1016 -27.47 -39.39 47.78
N GLY A 1017 -26.75 -40.52 47.72
CA GLY A 1017 -27.19 -41.76 48.36
C GLY A 1017 -28.51 -42.28 47.78
N ARG A 1018 -28.84 -43.55 48.04
CA ARG A 1018 -30.11 -44.15 47.59
C ARG A 1018 -31.31 -43.56 48.37
N THR A 1019 -31.71 -42.33 48.09
CA THR A 1019 -33.04 -41.82 48.47
C THR A 1019 -33.54 -40.75 47.49
N SER A 1020 -34.57 -41.17 46.74
CA SER A 1020 -35.68 -40.44 46.13
C SER A 1020 -35.48 -39.48 44.95
N LYS A 1021 -36.22 -39.83 43.88
CA LYS A 1021 -36.87 -39.04 42.81
C LYS A 1021 -36.07 -37.98 42.06
#